data_AF-A0A0S8IU45-F1
#
_entry.id   AF-A0A0S8IU45-F1
#
_cell.length_a   1.000
_cell.length_b   1.000
_cell.length_c   1.000
_cell.angle_alpha   90.00
_cell.angle_beta   90.00
_cell.angle_gamma   90.00
#
_symmetry.space_group_name_H-M   'P 1'
#
loop_
_entity.id
_entity.type
_entity.pdbx_description
1 polymer ?
#
loop_
_entity_poly.entity_id
_entity_poly.type
_entity_poly.pdbx_seq_one_letter_code
_entity_poly.pdbx_strand_id
1 'polypeptide(L)'
;MYKGFDKYQSVSYHSSAMKRIICLLVPLVFCLFPFEFSFVFAEANHHSYVWPIEKTKELSSMFADHRDFRFHSGIDIPTQKRTGYKVFACQSGYVYRLFTSWRGYGKAVYLKLDDGRFAVYGHLSGFSKKLSKFVTRRQLKTRRYRTDFLLKEKEIRVKRGELIGYSGESGWGGPHLHFELRDSSGCPINPLTSGFSVKDKVPPIMKYLVIRPLGIEARVNSSSEPALLPLFFDDHENIYRLEETPMAEGEIGLELSVHDKMNNSRFNFGIYRLELYLDDSLVFASRYDQFSFENTHKIELDRDFELWQKQGKKFYKLYLEEGNDLLIYDPPGGKINAKALKPGPHQVEIKAFDAFGNFSSLASSLIFDQRPLILSCSLTEENNKQKIKVRFDDPDDLVQEIIVEESSFNHISWEEVRRERIGESRGEHTVILREKLDKPVLFRMKMKDSFGAFSEQKFLVANADQLKRANKEDSLDLDFEYSFKDNFFIFDLKFSQILREAPRLSLKSGGFNFDPLFYEQLDERSYCVVFPFFLKNQREMSFLIDGVSLYGDKVTMKETIPIAIITKSFGGMSISSDGKAKIEFEPEMIYKDINVTIHAEKKKFEPKHKLAGKVYSFEPSTVPFNGRTRISLSYPEEGCDPYKLGLYELTREKSWRFVDQKLDTLNRLVEGEVRHLSVFALLEDTLPPKVSKVSISPGKRIKERKPRITTVVKDDLSDIGSDEDILVEIDGEWMIPEYDPEKKILSARPIVPLTLGKHLLTIQVKDRAGNETKIEREFFVIGK
;
A
#
# COMPACT_ATOMS: atom_id res chain seq x y z
N MET A 1 43.14 -31.37 -9.15
CA MET A 1 44.28 -31.73 -10.02
C MET A 1 43.77 -32.02 -11.42
N TYR A 2 44.63 -31.94 -12.46
CA TYR A 2 44.38 -32.38 -13.85
C TYR A 2 44.03 -33.89 -13.93
N LYS A 3 43.49 -34.52 -15.00
CA LYS A 3 43.29 -34.29 -16.48
C LYS A 3 41.99 -35.05 -16.90
N GLY A 4 41.37 -34.97 -18.10
CA GLY A 4 41.53 -34.29 -19.42
C GLY A 4 40.19 -34.44 -20.22
N PHE A 5 39.83 -33.70 -21.28
CA PHE A 5 40.35 -33.67 -22.68
C PHE A 5 40.33 -35.06 -23.38
N ASP A 6 39.95 -35.26 -24.67
CA ASP A 6 39.61 -34.41 -25.85
C ASP A 6 38.98 -35.31 -26.99
N LYS A 7 38.38 -34.93 -28.15
CA LYS A 7 37.82 -33.70 -28.80
C LYS A 7 37.01 -34.07 -30.10
N TYR A 8 36.33 -33.10 -30.75
CA TYR A 8 35.85 -33.09 -32.17
C TYR A 8 34.66 -34.01 -32.61
N GLN A 9 33.95 -33.80 -33.74
CA GLN A 9 34.02 -32.78 -34.82
C GLN A 9 32.62 -32.38 -35.39
N SER A 10 32.58 -31.34 -36.24
CA SER A 10 31.38 -30.78 -36.91
C SER A 10 31.32 -31.07 -38.42
N VAL A 11 30.12 -30.99 -39.02
CA VAL A 11 29.89 -30.95 -40.48
C VAL A 11 28.82 -29.89 -40.82
N SER A 12 28.88 -29.30 -42.01
CA SER A 12 28.20 -28.08 -42.43
C SER A 12 26.89 -28.27 -43.21
N TYR A 13 26.11 -27.19 -43.32
CA TYR A 13 25.04 -27.01 -44.31
C TYR A 13 25.41 -25.89 -45.28
N HIS A 14 25.11 -26.06 -46.58
CA HIS A 14 25.17 -25.00 -47.59
C HIS A 14 24.21 -25.27 -48.76
N SER A 15 23.55 -24.20 -49.23
CA SER A 15 22.87 -24.00 -50.53
C SER A 15 22.17 -25.20 -51.20
N SER A 16 20.92 -25.08 -51.62
CA SER A 16 20.57 -24.14 -52.70
C SER A 16 19.05 -24.03 -52.91
N ALA A 17 18.60 -23.06 -53.71
CA ALA A 17 17.18 -22.84 -54.02
C ALA A 17 16.95 -22.75 -55.54
N MET A 18 15.90 -23.42 -56.07
CA MET A 18 15.38 -23.10 -57.40
C MET A 18 13.90 -23.45 -57.66
N LYS A 19 13.13 -22.39 -57.93
CA LYS A 19 12.07 -22.24 -58.96
C LYS A 19 11.19 -23.44 -59.39
N ARG A 20 9.91 -23.35 -58.99
CA ARG A 20 8.68 -23.28 -59.83
C ARG A 20 8.35 -24.37 -60.91
N ILE A 21 7.04 -24.69 -60.94
CA ILE A 21 6.08 -24.62 -62.10
C ILE A 21 5.37 -25.90 -62.62
N ILE A 22 4.05 -25.73 -62.84
CA ILE A 22 3.07 -26.48 -63.68
C ILE A 22 2.34 -27.73 -63.13
N CYS A 23 1.11 -27.88 -63.66
CA CYS A 23 -0.06 -28.57 -63.13
C CYS A 23 -0.31 -29.97 -63.73
N LEU A 24 -1.30 -30.69 -63.16
CA LEU A 24 -2.20 -31.58 -63.90
C LEU A 24 -3.63 -31.49 -63.32
N LEU A 25 -4.63 -32.00 -64.05
CA LEU A 25 -6.05 -31.64 -63.93
C LEU A 25 -6.96 -32.84 -63.58
N VAL A 26 -7.91 -32.64 -62.64
CA VAL A 26 -9.40 -32.76 -62.76
C VAL A 26 -10.01 -34.03 -63.43
N PRO A 27 -11.23 -34.54 -63.08
CA PRO A 27 -12.25 -34.11 -62.08
C PRO A 27 -12.70 -35.21 -61.07
N LEU A 28 -13.53 -34.82 -60.08
CA LEU A 28 -14.86 -35.46 -59.92
C LEU A 28 -15.88 -34.51 -59.27
N VAL A 29 -17.17 -34.75 -59.51
CA VAL A 29 -18.32 -33.94 -59.07
C VAL A 29 -18.84 -34.42 -57.71
N PHE A 30 -19.25 -33.50 -56.83
CA PHE A 30 -20.35 -33.72 -55.88
C PHE A 30 -21.13 -32.43 -55.58
N CYS A 31 -22.38 -32.59 -55.14
CA CYS A 31 -23.41 -31.56 -55.23
C CYS A 31 -23.34 -30.45 -54.16
N LEU A 32 -23.79 -29.25 -54.54
CA LEU A 32 -24.09 -28.15 -53.63
C LEU A 32 -25.35 -28.46 -52.80
N PHE A 33 -25.19 -28.52 -51.48
CA PHE A 33 -26.26 -28.23 -50.53
C PHE A 33 -25.80 -27.05 -49.65
N PRO A 34 -26.55 -25.94 -49.57
CA PRO A 34 -26.26 -24.89 -48.61
C PRO A 34 -26.60 -25.40 -47.21
N PHE A 35 -25.59 -25.83 -46.46
CA PHE A 35 -25.74 -26.09 -45.04
C PHE A 35 -25.85 -24.75 -44.31
N GLU A 36 -27.07 -24.23 -44.18
CA GLU A 36 -27.33 -23.09 -43.30
C GLU A 36 -26.98 -23.49 -41.87
N PHE A 37 -25.79 -23.07 -41.41
CA PHE A 37 -25.44 -23.05 -40.00
C PHE A 37 -26.30 -21.99 -39.30
N SER A 38 -27.56 -22.36 -39.08
CA SER A 38 -28.40 -21.74 -38.07
C SER A 38 -27.71 -21.94 -36.74
N PHE A 39 -26.93 -20.92 -36.34
CA PHE A 39 -26.47 -20.78 -34.97
C PHE A 39 -27.71 -20.62 -34.10
N VAL A 40 -28.22 -21.75 -33.60
CA VAL A 40 -29.10 -21.77 -32.45
C VAL A 40 -28.26 -21.25 -31.30
N PHE A 41 -28.26 -19.92 -31.15
CA PHE A 41 -28.05 -19.29 -29.87
C PHE A 41 -29.10 -19.90 -28.94
N ALA A 42 -28.68 -20.89 -28.17
CA ALA A 42 -29.42 -21.27 -27.00
C ALA A 42 -29.40 -20.03 -26.11
N GLU A 43 -30.54 -19.31 -26.05
CA GLU A 43 -30.80 -18.34 -25.00
C GLU A 43 -30.74 -19.11 -23.68
N ALA A 44 -29.54 -19.15 -23.10
CA ALA A 44 -29.33 -19.59 -21.74
C ALA A 44 -30.26 -18.73 -20.89
N ASN A 45 -31.31 -19.35 -20.37
CA ASN A 45 -32.42 -18.64 -19.74
C ASN A 45 -31.87 -17.84 -18.55
N HIS A 46 -31.60 -16.56 -18.76
CA HIS A 46 -31.05 -15.67 -17.75
C HIS A 46 -32.10 -15.53 -16.65
N HIS A 47 -31.99 -16.38 -15.62
CA HIS A 47 -32.81 -16.40 -14.43
C HIS A 47 -32.52 -15.15 -13.58
N SER A 48 -32.96 -14.00 -14.10
CA SER A 48 -32.57 -12.65 -13.68
C SER A 48 -32.50 -12.49 -12.17
N TYR A 49 -31.33 -12.10 -11.67
CA TYR A 49 -31.13 -11.90 -10.24
C TYR A 49 -32.10 -10.83 -9.70
N VAL A 50 -32.69 -11.11 -8.55
CA VAL A 50 -33.44 -10.11 -7.78
C VAL A 50 -32.44 -9.34 -6.92
N TRP A 51 -32.55 -8.01 -6.95
CA TRP A 51 -31.79 -7.13 -6.06
C TRP A 51 -32.08 -7.49 -4.59
N PRO A 52 -31.07 -7.69 -3.72
CA PRO A 52 -31.23 -8.48 -2.49
C PRO A 52 -32.00 -7.78 -1.36
N ILE A 53 -32.31 -6.48 -1.50
CA ILE A 53 -32.98 -5.65 -0.49
C ILE A 53 -33.88 -4.59 -1.14
N GLU A 54 -35.18 -4.63 -0.87
CA GLU A 54 -36.19 -3.72 -1.48
C GLU A 54 -35.98 -2.23 -1.16
N LYS A 55 -35.25 -1.91 -0.09
CA LYS A 55 -35.23 -0.57 0.52
C LYS A 55 -34.47 0.49 -0.28
N THR A 56 -33.42 0.11 -1.01
CA THR A 56 -32.64 1.03 -1.87
C THR A 56 -31.82 0.27 -2.91
N LYS A 57 -31.46 0.96 -3.99
CA LYS A 57 -30.44 0.58 -4.98
C LYS A 57 -29.18 1.48 -4.91
N GLU A 58 -29.07 2.35 -3.91
CA GLU A 58 -27.83 3.05 -3.60
C GLU A 58 -26.70 2.06 -3.27
N LEU A 59 -25.44 2.47 -3.46
CA LEU A 59 -24.24 1.78 -2.97
C LEU A 59 -23.47 2.67 -1.99
N SER A 60 -22.62 2.04 -1.17
CA SER A 60 -21.65 2.70 -0.28
C SER A 60 -20.21 2.17 -0.39
N SER A 61 -20.01 1.06 -1.10
CA SER A 61 -18.71 0.53 -1.52
C SER A 61 -18.92 -0.39 -2.73
N MET A 62 -17.98 -0.39 -3.68
CA MET A 62 -18.00 -1.23 -4.88
C MET A 62 -17.07 -2.44 -4.77
N PHE A 63 -17.16 -3.33 -5.75
CA PHE A 63 -16.22 -4.44 -5.93
C PHE A 63 -14.80 -3.89 -6.16
N ALA A 64 -13.79 -4.59 -5.63
CA ALA A 64 -12.38 -4.19 -5.67
C ALA A 64 -12.02 -2.85 -4.98
N ASP A 65 -12.94 -2.22 -4.24
CA ASP A 65 -12.61 -1.10 -3.34
C ASP A 65 -11.48 -1.47 -2.37
N HIS A 66 -10.51 -0.56 -2.18
CA HIS A 66 -9.37 -0.80 -1.30
C HIS A 66 -9.77 -0.86 0.18
N ARG A 67 -9.53 -2.01 0.79
CA ARG A 67 -9.48 -2.25 2.24
C ARG A 67 -8.06 -2.72 2.58
N ASP A 68 -7.57 -2.42 3.78
CA ASP A 68 -6.19 -2.80 4.17
C ASP A 68 -5.92 -4.30 3.94
N PHE A 69 -4.89 -4.59 3.15
CA PHE A 69 -4.43 -5.90 2.69
C PHE A 69 -5.52 -6.81 2.07
N ARG A 70 -6.57 -6.24 1.44
CA ARG A 70 -7.54 -6.99 0.60
C ARG A 70 -8.38 -6.14 -0.35
N PHE A 71 -8.73 -6.70 -1.50
CA PHE A 71 -9.85 -6.22 -2.31
C PHE A 71 -11.20 -6.43 -1.60
N HIS A 72 -12.13 -5.53 -1.83
CA HIS A 72 -13.53 -5.71 -1.43
C HIS A 72 -14.25 -6.70 -2.37
N SER A 73 -14.75 -7.81 -1.81
CA SER A 73 -15.27 -8.97 -2.55
C SER A 73 -16.74 -8.88 -3.01
N GLY A 74 -17.36 -7.71 -2.91
CA GLY A 74 -18.77 -7.52 -3.24
C GLY A 74 -19.17 -6.04 -3.32
N ILE A 75 -20.45 -5.77 -3.15
CA ILE A 75 -21.01 -4.41 -3.08
C ILE A 75 -21.66 -4.18 -1.71
N ASP A 76 -21.45 -3.00 -1.12
CA ASP A 76 -22.11 -2.61 0.13
C ASP A 76 -23.32 -1.74 -0.18
N ILE A 77 -24.51 -2.21 0.22
CA ILE A 77 -25.79 -1.54 0.01
C ILE A 77 -26.19 -0.85 1.34
N PRO A 78 -26.14 0.49 1.44
CA PRO A 78 -26.29 1.21 2.70
C PRO A 78 -27.73 1.21 3.21
N THR A 79 -27.94 0.85 4.47
CA THR A 79 -29.29 0.73 5.03
C THR A 79 -29.73 1.99 5.79
N GLN A 80 -29.26 3.16 5.34
CA GLN A 80 -29.66 4.49 5.86
C GLN A 80 -29.53 4.59 7.40
N LYS A 81 -28.45 4.05 7.96
CA LYS A 81 -28.16 3.95 9.42
C LYS A 81 -29.21 3.15 10.22
N ARG A 82 -29.95 2.22 9.61
CA ARG A 82 -30.96 1.38 10.27
C ARG A 82 -30.76 -0.11 9.94
N THR A 83 -31.04 -0.97 10.91
CA THR A 83 -31.01 -2.43 10.75
C THR A 83 -32.43 -2.99 10.60
N GLY A 84 -32.56 -4.25 10.16
CA GLY A 84 -33.84 -4.97 10.17
C GLY A 84 -34.65 -4.96 8.88
N TYR A 85 -34.15 -4.39 7.78
CA TYR A 85 -34.83 -4.53 6.48
C TYR A 85 -34.74 -5.97 5.97
N LYS A 86 -35.76 -6.45 5.27
CA LYS A 86 -35.79 -7.80 4.70
C LYS A 86 -34.65 -7.99 3.68
N VAL A 87 -33.99 -9.15 3.73
CA VAL A 87 -32.97 -9.59 2.77
C VAL A 87 -33.41 -10.89 2.12
N PHE A 88 -33.36 -10.92 0.80
CA PHE A 88 -33.96 -11.95 -0.04
C PHE A 88 -32.93 -12.69 -0.89
N ALA A 89 -33.20 -13.96 -1.18
CA ALA A 89 -32.39 -14.74 -2.13
C ALA A 89 -32.51 -14.17 -3.55
N CYS A 90 -31.40 -13.77 -4.17
CA CYS A 90 -31.36 -13.20 -5.52
C CYS A 90 -31.80 -14.19 -6.62
N GLN A 91 -31.56 -15.49 -6.41
CA GLN A 91 -31.99 -16.58 -7.28
C GLN A 91 -32.43 -17.77 -6.41
N SER A 92 -33.04 -18.78 -7.02
CA SER A 92 -33.26 -20.09 -6.40
C SER A 92 -31.93 -20.84 -6.22
N GLY A 93 -31.92 -21.77 -5.26
CA GLY A 93 -30.75 -22.60 -4.95
C GLY A 93 -30.90 -23.28 -3.59
N TYR A 94 -29.79 -23.46 -2.87
CA TYR A 94 -29.79 -23.91 -1.47
C TYR A 94 -28.84 -23.10 -0.60
N VAL A 95 -29.13 -23.06 0.71
CA VAL A 95 -28.19 -22.51 1.71
C VAL A 95 -27.01 -23.46 1.84
N TYR A 96 -25.85 -23.04 1.36
CA TYR A 96 -24.62 -23.82 1.33
C TYR A 96 -23.83 -23.72 2.65
N ARG A 97 -23.81 -22.53 3.27
CA ARG A 97 -23.09 -22.28 4.52
C ARG A 97 -23.83 -21.25 5.35
N LEU A 98 -23.87 -21.48 6.67
CA LEU A 98 -24.30 -20.51 7.66
C LEU A 98 -23.10 -20.16 8.55
N PHE A 99 -22.88 -18.86 8.72
CA PHE A 99 -21.74 -18.33 9.44
C PHE A 99 -22.20 -17.30 10.49
N THR A 100 -21.65 -17.38 11.69
CA THR A 100 -21.75 -16.32 12.69
C THR A 100 -20.39 -16.00 13.27
N SER A 101 -20.11 -14.70 13.37
CA SER A 101 -18.92 -14.11 13.96
C SER A 101 -19.29 -12.73 14.51
N TRP A 102 -18.41 -12.17 15.33
CA TRP A 102 -18.46 -10.79 15.82
C TRP A 102 -17.45 -9.86 15.12
N ARG A 103 -16.69 -10.39 14.15
CA ARG A 103 -15.71 -9.70 13.30
C ARG A 103 -15.89 -10.17 11.85
N GLY A 104 -15.46 -9.38 10.86
CA GLY A 104 -15.69 -9.67 9.43
C GLY A 104 -17.18 -9.63 9.08
N TYR A 105 -17.66 -10.56 8.25
CA TYR A 105 -19.05 -10.64 7.76
C TYR A 105 -20.16 -10.76 8.83
N GLY A 106 -19.82 -10.87 10.12
CA GLY A 106 -20.81 -10.98 11.18
C GLY A 106 -21.66 -12.25 11.09
N LYS A 107 -22.99 -12.08 11.01
CA LYS A 107 -23.94 -13.15 10.67
C LYS A 107 -24.13 -13.16 9.16
N ALA A 108 -23.81 -14.27 8.50
CA ALA A 108 -23.83 -14.37 7.05
C ALA A 108 -24.49 -15.65 6.53
N VAL A 109 -25.17 -15.51 5.39
CA VAL A 109 -25.76 -16.61 4.61
C VAL A 109 -24.98 -16.74 3.31
N TYR A 110 -24.60 -17.97 2.95
CA TYR A 110 -24.07 -18.30 1.63
C TYR A 110 -25.08 -19.20 0.94
N LEU A 111 -25.47 -18.85 -0.28
CA LEU A 111 -26.27 -19.70 -1.16
C LEU A 111 -25.37 -20.30 -2.25
N LYS A 112 -25.54 -21.58 -2.57
CA LYS A 112 -25.17 -22.11 -3.88
C LYS A 112 -26.41 -22.00 -4.75
N LEU A 113 -26.30 -21.33 -5.88
CA LEU A 113 -27.41 -20.99 -6.75
C LEU A 113 -27.65 -22.10 -7.79
N ASP A 114 -28.86 -22.14 -8.36
CA ASP A 114 -29.23 -23.13 -9.39
C ASP A 114 -28.47 -22.95 -10.73
N ASP A 115 -27.79 -21.81 -10.95
CA ASP A 115 -26.85 -21.59 -12.06
C ASP A 115 -25.42 -22.10 -11.78
N GLY A 116 -25.16 -22.63 -10.59
CA GLY A 116 -23.85 -23.09 -10.14
C GLY A 116 -22.94 -22.02 -9.53
N ARG A 117 -23.32 -20.74 -9.49
CA ARG A 117 -22.60 -19.68 -8.78
C ARG A 117 -22.87 -19.72 -7.26
N PHE A 118 -22.21 -18.85 -6.49
CA PHE A 118 -22.59 -18.58 -5.10
C PHE A 118 -23.00 -17.11 -4.91
N ALA A 119 -23.92 -16.87 -3.97
CA ALA A 119 -24.24 -15.52 -3.48
C ALA A 119 -24.05 -15.46 -1.96
N VAL A 120 -23.45 -14.37 -1.47
CA VAL A 120 -23.15 -14.19 -0.03
C VAL A 120 -23.80 -12.92 0.48
N TYR A 121 -24.37 -13.01 1.69
CA TYR A 121 -25.12 -11.94 2.35
C TYR A 121 -24.52 -11.70 3.74
N GLY A 122 -23.77 -10.62 3.90
CA GLY A 122 -23.04 -10.28 5.12
C GLY A 122 -23.79 -9.32 6.07
N HIS A 123 -23.22 -9.16 7.26
CA HIS A 123 -23.59 -8.20 8.32
C HIS A 123 -25.04 -8.28 8.81
N LEU A 124 -25.74 -9.40 8.58
CA LEU A 124 -27.16 -9.54 8.89
C LEU A 124 -27.44 -9.30 10.39
N SER A 125 -28.53 -8.61 10.73
CA SER A 125 -28.94 -8.46 12.13
C SER A 125 -29.51 -9.77 12.70
N GLY A 126 -30.16 -10.55 11.84
CA GLY A 126 -30.61 -11.90 12.14
C GLY A 126 -31.05 -12.66 10.89
N PHE A 127 -31.08 -13.98 11.02
CA PHE A 127 -31.55 -14.89 9.98
C PHE A 127 -33.09 -15.02 9.97
N SER A 128 -33.68 -15.50 8.87
CA SER A 128 -35.11 -15.80 8.85
C SER A 128 -35.47 -16.98 9.77
N LYS A 129 -36.75 -17.09 10.15
CA LYS A 129 -37.27 -18.12 11.08
C LYS A 129 -37.00 -19.57 10.64
N LYS A 130 -36.69 -19.77 9.35
CA LYS A 130 -36.26 -21.04 8.76
C LYS A 130 -34.84 -21.40 9.19
N LEU A 131 -33.91 -20.46 9.01
CA LEU A 131 -32.46 -20.65 9.18
C LEU A 131 -32.01 -20.48 10.63
N SER A 132 -32.60 -19.54 11.38
CA SER A 132 -32.20 -19.24 12.77
C SER A 132 -32.27 -20.45 13.69
N LYS A 133 -33.23 -21.37 13.47
CA LYS A 133 -33.32 -22.65 14.19
C LYS A 133 -32.04 -23.49 14.11
N PHE A 134 -31.40 -23.53 12.94
CA PHE A 134 -30.18 -24.32 12.72
C PHE A 134 -29.00 -23.66 13.42
N VAL A 135 -28.85 -22.34 13.27
CA VAL A 135 -27.77 -21.57 13.91
C VAL A 135 -27.88 -21.64 15.43
N THR A 136 -29.04 -21.35 16.02
CA THR A 136 -29.25 -21.45 17.48
C THR A 136 -29.02 -22.88 17.99
N ARG A 137 -29.46 -23.93 17.27
CA ARG A 137 -29.19 -25.32 17.66
C ARG A 137 -27.68 -25.65 17.61
N ARG A 138 -26.93 -25.09 16.65
CA ARG A 138 -25.47 -25.25 16.56
C ARG A 138 -24.78 -24.53 17.71
N GLN A 139 -25.08 -23.24 17.93
CA GLN A 139 -24.54 -22.40 19.00
C GLN A 139 -24.71 -23.02 20.39
N LEU A 140 -25.92 -23.53 20.69
CA LEU A 140 -26.21 -24.20 21.97
C LEU A 140 -25.49 -25.55 22.10
N LYS A 141 -25.37 -26.34 21.03
CA LYS A 141 -24.61 -27.60 21.05
C LYS A 141 -23.11 -27.36 21.30
N THR A 142 -22.57 -26.22 20.91
CA THR A 142 -21.14 -25.89 21.07
C THR A 142 -20.81 -24.94 22.22
N ARG A 143 -21.80 -24.37 22.92
CA ARG A 143 -21.64 -23.22 23.83
C ARG A 143 -20.75 -22.11 23.22
N ARG A 144 -21.04 -21.73 21.97
CA ARG A 144 -20.32 -20.65 21.23
C ARG A 144 -21.27 -19.72 20.51
N TYR A 145 -20.90 -18.44 20.38
CA TYR A 145 -21.57 -17.53 19.45
C TYR A 145 -21.08 -17.74 18.02
N ARG A 146 -19.76 -17.98 17.84
CA ARG A 146 -19.17 -18.25 16.53
C ARG A 146 -19.64 -19.61 16.01
N THR A 147 -20.16 -19.63 14.79
CA THR A 147 -20.49 -20.86 14.08
C THR A 147 -20.02 -20.79 12.64
N ASP A 148 -19.58 -21.92 12.14
CA ASP A 148 -19.25 -22.13 10.75
C ASP A 148 -19.66 -23.57 10.42
N PHE A 149 -20.58 -23.73 9.47
CA PHE A 149 -20.99 -25.06 9.02
C PHE A 149 -21.57 -25.03 7.60
N LEU A 150 -21.18 -26.04 6.83
CA LEU A 150 -21.73 -26.33 5.52
C LEU A 150 -23.03 -27.13 5.64
N LEU A 151 -23.88 -27.03 4.62
CA LEU A 151 -25.16 -27.70 4.48
C LEU A 151 -25.25 -28.33 3.09
N LYS A 152 -25.94 -29.47 3.00
CA LYS A 152 -26.18 -30.19 1.74
C LYS A 152 -27.42 -29.65 1.04
N GLU A 153 -27.44 -29.79 -0.28
CA GLU A 153 -28.49 -29.29 -1.19
C GLU A 153 -29.92 -29.60 -0.73
N LYS A 154 -30.14 -30.82 -0.22
CA LYS A 154 -31.45 -31.33 0.20
C LYS A 154 -31.88 -30.88 1.61
N GLU A 155 -31.03 -30.19 2.37
CA GLU A 155 -31.36 -29.74 3.73
C GLU A 155 -32.16 -28.43 3.73
N ILE A 156 -31.70 -27.41 2.98
CA ILE A 156 -32.35 -26.09 2.95
C ILE A 156 -32.31 -25.47 1.53
N ARG A 157 -33.18 -25.96 0.64
CA ARG A 157 -33.53 -25.25 -0.60
C ARG A 157 -34.17 -23.88 -0.31
N VAL A 158 -33.93 -22.89 -1.16
CA VAL A 158 -34.58 -21.56 -1.15
C VAL A 158 -35.02 -21.17 -2.56
N LYS A 159 -36.11 -20.40 -2.67
CA LYS A 159 -36.58 -19.83 -3.94
C LYS A 159 -36.05 -18.41 -4.17
N ARG A 160 -35.89 -17.99 -5.43
CA ARG A 160 -35.74 -16.59 -5.86
C ARG A 160 -36.79 -15.71 -5.16
N GLY A 161 -36.36 -14.68 -4.44
CA GLY A 161 -37.22 -13.80 -3.65
C GLY A 161 -37.63 -14.34 -2.26
N GLU A 162 -37.11 -15.48 -1.81
CA GLU A 162 -37.40 -15.99 -0.45
C GLU A 162 -36.64 -15.19 0.63
N LEU A 163 -37.31 -14.89 1.74
CA LEU A 163 -36.73 -14.20 2.90
C LEU A 163 -35.69 -15.06 3.62
N ILE A 164 -34.42 -14.73 3.46
CA ILE A 164 -33.28 -15.44 4.08
C ILE A 164 -32.81 -14.78 5.38
N GLY A 165 -32.99 -13.46 5.53
CA GLY A 165 -32.58 -12.75 6.74
C GLY A 165 -33.01 -11.29 6.78
N TYR A 166 -32.34 -10.52 7.63
CA TYR A 166 -32.56 -9.09 7.80
C TYR A 166 -31.22 -8.35 7.82
N SER A 167 -31.14 -7.19 7.15
CA SER A 167 -29.94 -6.36 7.07
C SER A 167 -29.50 -5.89 8.45
N GLY A 168 -28.23 -5.50 8.60
CA GLY A 168 -27.68 -5.27 9.93
C GLY A 168 -26.38 -4.49 9.96
N GLU A 169 -25.62 -4.78 11.01
CA GLU A 169 -24.37 -4.16 11.41
C GLU A 169 -23.53 -5.17 12.22
N SER A 170 -23.78 -6.47 12.05
CA SER A 170 -23.06 -7.50 12.81
C SER A 170 -21.67 -7.73 12.20
N GLY A 171 -20.68 -8.01 13.03
CA GLY A 171 -19.30 -8.11 12.57
C GLY A 171 -18.60 -6.77 12.61
N TRP A 172 -18.13 -6.27 11.47
CA TRP A 172 -17.46 -4.97 11.35
C TRP A 172 -18.21 -4.08 10.36
N GLY A 173 -18.66 -2.90 10.78
CA GLY A 173 -19.22 -1.85 9.93
C GLY A 173 -20.61 -1.37 10.38
N GLY A 174 -20.87 -0.08 10.20
CA GLY A 174 -22.19 0.51 10.43
C GLY A 174 -23.28 -0.03 9.47
N PRO A 175 -24.57 0.28 9.69
CA PRO A 175 -25.67 -0.39 9.00
C PRO A 175 -25.63 -0.43 7.47
N HIS A 176 -25.48 -1.65 6.93
CA HIS A 176 -25.54 -1.97 5.49
C HIS A 176 -25.95 -3.43 5.25
N LEU A 177 -26.04 -3.82 3.98
CA LEU A 177 -25.97 -5.20 3.52
C LEU A 177 -24.74 -5.32 2.62
N HIS A 178 -23.76 -6.11 3.02
CA HIS A 178 -22.69 -6.56 2.11
C HIS A 178 -23.24 -7.70 1.25
N PHE A 179 -23.08 -7.61 -0.06
CA PHE A 179 -23.55 -8.61 -1.01
C PHE A 179 -22.45 -8.99 -2.01
N GLU A 180 -22.14 -10.29 -2.09
CA GLU A 180 -21.20 -10.84 -3.08
C GLU A 180 -21.92 -11.73 -4.09
N LEU A 181 -21.40 -11.73 -5.32
CA LEU A 181 -21.55 -12.83 -6.25
C LEU A 181 -20.18 -13.50 -6.42
N ARG A 182 -20.16 -14.82 -6.56
CA ARG A 182 -18.95 -15.61 -6.80
C ARG A 182 -19.21 -16.60 -7.93
N ASP A 183 -18.17 -16.98 -8.65
CA ASP A 183 -18.22 -17.98 -9.72
C ASP A 183 -18.56 -19.41 -9.20
N SER A 184 -18.35 -20.42 -10.04
CA SER A 184 -18.56 -21.82 -9.63
C SER A 184 -17.48 -22.38 -8.70
N SER A 185 -16.25 -21.85 -8.74
CA SER A 185 -15.12 -22.23 -7.87
C SER A 185 -15.18 -21.57 -6.48
N GLY A 186 -15.72 -20.35 -6.38
CA GLY A 186 -15.83 -19.57 -5.14
C GLY A 186 -15.04 -18.27 -5.13
N CYS A 187 -14.41 -17.89 -6.25
CA CYS A 187 -13.78 -16.60 -6.49
C CYS A 187 -14.82 -15.48 -6.61
N PRO A 188 -14.64 -14.32 -5.96
CA PRO A 188 -15.49 -13.15 -6.13
C PRO A 188 -15.49 -12.64 -7.57
N ILE A 189 -16.68 -12.32 -8.07
CA ILE A 189 -16.89 -11.67 -9.36
C ILE A 189 -17.73 -10.41 -9.16
N ASN A 190 -17.45 -9.37 -9.95
CA ASN A 190 -18.05 -8.06 -9.83
C ASN A 190 -19.57 -8.15 -10.07
N PRO A 191 -20.43 -7.89 -9.06
CA PRO A 191 -21.87 -8.03 -9.23
C PRO A 191 -22.45 -7.10 -10.30
N LEU A 192 -21.80 -5.95 -10.55
CA LEU A 192 -22.29 -4.92 -11.46
C LEU A 192 -22.11 -5.29 -12.94
N THR A 193 -21.01 -5.97 -13.29
CA THR A 193 -20.83 -6.57 -14.62
C THR A 193 -21.49 -7.95 -14.74
N SER A 194 -21.68 -8.65 -13.62
CA SER A 194 -22.16 -10.04 -13.58
C SER A 194 -23.70 -10.23 -13.48
N GLY A 195 -24.49 -9.16 -13.59
CA GLY A 195 -25.96 -9.24 -13.73
C GLY A 195 -26.80 -8.45 -12.72
N PHE A 196 -26.19 -7.60 -11.89
CA PHE A 196 -26.89 -6.62 -11.05
C PHE A 196 -26.68 -5.21 -11.63
N SER A 197 -27.71 -4.37 -11.63
CA SER A 197 -27.61 -3.00 -12.17
C SER A 197 -28.25 -1.98 -11.24
N VAL A 198 -27.52 -0.88 -11.04
CA VAL A 198 -28.01 0.40 -10.51
C VAL A 198 -28.13 1.41 -11.66
N LYS A 199 -28.65 2.62 -11.40
CA LYS A 199 -28.71 3.68 -12.41
C LYS A 199 -27.50 4.57 -12.26
N ASP A 200 -26.71 4.70 -13.32
CA ASP A 200 -25.64 5.69 -13.36
C ASP A 200 -25.48 6.42 -14.68
N LYS A 201 -24.88 7.61 -14.57
CA LYS A 201 -24.54 8.57 -15.64
C LYS A 201 -23.41 9.54 -15.26
N VAL A 202 -22.71 9.34 -14.13
CA VAL A 202 -21.65 10.27 -13.68
C VAL A 202 -20.30 9.66 -14.02
N PRO A 203 -19.40 10.36 -14.72
CA PRO A 203 -18.06 9.84 -15.01
C PRO A 203 -17.16 9.90 -13.77
N PRO A 204 -16.12 9.05 -13.69
CA PRO A 204 -15.12 9.13 -12.63
C PRO A 204 -14.41 10.49 -12.56
N ILE A 205 -14.06 10.91 -11.36
CA ILE A 205 -13.41 12.21 -11.09
C ILE A 205 -11.92 11.97 -10.77
N MET A 206 -11.06 12.43 -11.68
CA MET A 206 -9.61 12.48 -11.48
C MET A 206 -9.22 13.70 -10.64
N LYS A 207 -8.05 13.65 -9.99
CA LYS A 207 -7.55 14.71 -9.09
C LYS A 207 -6.06 14.97 -9.18
N TYR A 208 -5.27 13.91 -9.28
CA TYR A 208 -3.81 13.99 -9.33
C TYR A 208 -3.26 12.91 -10.23
N LEU A 209 -2.22 13.25 -11.01
CA LEU A 209 -1.28 12.28 -11.57
C LEU A 209 -0.06 12.23 -10.64
N VAL A 210 0.47 11.03 -10.40
CA VAL A 210 1.82 10.84 -9.88
C VAL A 210 2.69 10.33 -11.02
N ILE A 211 3.85 10.94 -11.18
CA ILE A 211 4.93 10.40 -12.00
C ILE A 211 6.02 9.95 -11.04
N ARG A 212 6.27 8.64 -10.97
CA ARG A 212 7.17 8.01 -10.00
C ARG A 212 8.47 7.55 -10.70
N PRO A 213 9.64 8.04 -10.29
CA PRO A 213 10.92 7.40 -10.60
C PRO A 213 10.97 5.96 -10.10
N LEU A 214 11.29 5.00 -10.99
CA LEU A 214 11.45 3.57 -10.67
C LEU A 214 12.91 3.11 -10.73
N GLY A 215 13.76 3.79 -11.51
CA GLY A 215 15.20 3.54 -11.59
C GLY A 215 16.04 4.47 -10.70
N ILE A 216 17.25 4.05 -10.35
CA ILE A 216 18.23 4.87 -9.61
C ILE A 216 18.69 6.12 -10.39
N GLU A 217 18.70 6.03 -11.72
CA GLU A 217 18.95 7.15 -12.65
C GLU A 217 17.68 7.94 -12.99
N ALA A 218 16.49 7.49 -12.58
CA ALA A 218 15.24 8.11 -13.00
C ALA A 218 14.95 9.38 -12.18
N ARG A 219 14.46 10.43 -12.84
CA ARG A 219 13.99 11.66 -12.19
C ARG A 219 12.70 12.15 -12.85
N VAL A 220 11.94 12.96 -12.13
CA VAL A 220 10.87 13.80 -12.67
C VAL A 220 11.09 15.23 -12.20
N ASN A 221 11.10 16.19 -13.13
CA ASN A 221 11.47 17.59 -12.86
C ASN A 221 12.77 17.68 -12.02
N SER A 222 13.78 16.93 -12.44
CA SER A 222 15.10 16.76 -11.78
C SER A 222 15.08 16.12 -10.37
N SER A 223 13.92 15.70 -9.84
CA SER A 223 13.79 15.04 -8.52
C SER A 223 13.73 13.51 -8.61
N SER A 224 14.36 12.81 -7.65
CA SER A 224 14.25 11.35 -7.47
C SER A 224 13.02 10.91 -6.67
N GLU A 225 12.27 11.85 -6.09
CA GLU A 225 11.00 11.57 -5.39
C GLU A 225 9.79 11.68 -6.34
N PRO A 226 8.66 10.99 -6.06
CA PRO A 226 7.50 11.00 -6.93
C PRO A 226 6.86 12.39 -7.06
N ALA A 227 6.71 12.87 -8.30
CA ALA A 227 6.07 14.15 -8.58
C ALA A 227 4.54 14.00 -8.48
N LEU A 228 3.93 14.58 -7.44
CA LEU A 228 2.49 14.64 -7.26
C LEU A 228 1.90 15.89 -7.92
N LEU A 229 1.30 15.73 -9.08
CA LEU A 229 0.82 16.82 -9.93
C LEU A 229 -0.71 16.95 -9.85
N PRO A 230 -1.27 18.15 -9.56
CA PRO A 230 -2.70 18.37 -9.60
C PRO A 230 -3.23 18.32 -11.04
N LEU A 231 -4.46 17.85 -11.21
CA LEU A 231 -5.17 17.87 -12.48
C LEU A 231 -6.24 18.96 -12.48
N PHE A 232 -6.26 19.79 -13.51
CA PHE A 232 -7.41 20.65 -13.81
C PHE A 232 -8.32 19.98 -14.85
N PHE A 233 -9.55 20.45 -14.95
CA PHE A 233 -10.53 19.99 -15.93
C PHE A 233 -10.76 21.07 -16.99
N ASP A 234 -10.63 20.69 -18.25
CA ASP A 234 -10.86 21.53 -19.42
C ASP A 234 -12.32 21.35 -19.85
N ASP A 235 -13.18 22.31 -19.50
CA ASP A 235 -14.62 22.31 -19.81
C ASP A 235 -14.91 22.40 -21.32
N HIS A 236 -13.94 22.78 -22.17
CA HIS A 236 -14.12 22.87 -23.62
C HIS A 236 -13.91 21.51 -24.30
N GLU A 237 -12.85 20.81 -23.93
CA GLU A 237 -12.48 19.49 -24.47
C GLU A 237 -13.03 18.32 -23.61
N ASN A 238 -13.70 18.62 -22.49
CA ASN A 238 -14.29 17.67 -21.54
C ASN A 238 -13.27 16.65 -21.01
N ILE A 239 -12.07 17.13 -20.68
CA ILE A 239 -10.89 16.29 -20.40
C ILE A 239 -10.05 16.84 -19.23
N TYR A 240 -9.36 15.96 -18.50
CA TYR A 240 -8.39 16.38 -17.49
C TYR A 240 -7.03 16.71 -18.13
N ARG A 241 -6.30 17.66 -17.54
CA ARG A 241 -4.97 18.10 -17.99
C ARG A 241 -4.04 18.45 -16.83
N LEU A 242 -2.75 18.43 -17.12
CA LEU A 242 -1.68 19.04 -16.32
C LEU A 242 -1.50 20.52 -16.70
N GLU A 243 -1.23 21.37 -15.71
CA GLU A 243 -0.99 22.82 -15.89
C GLU A 243 0.40 23.11 -16.49
N GLU A 244 1.42 22.35 -16.06
CA GLU A 244 2.77 22.37 -16.60
C GLU A 244 3.08 21.04 -17.30
N THR A 245 3.93 21.06 -18.34
CA THR A 245 4.43 19.84 -19.00
C THR A 245 5.61 19.29 -18.17
N PRO A 246 5.48 18.12 -17.51
CA PRO A 246 6.54 17.57 -16.70
C PRO A 246 7.59 16.89 -17.57
N MET A 247 8.82 16.86 -17.06
CA MET A 247 9.96 16.25 -17.71
C MET A 247 10.43 15.02 -16.91
N ALA A 248 10.71 13.91 -17.59
CA ALA A 248 11.07 12.65 -16.97
C ALA A 248 12.24 11.97 -17.67
N GLU A 249 13.19 11.46 -16.87
CA GLU A 249 14.33 10.68 -17.34
C GLU A 249 14.35 9.27 -16.70
N GLY A 250 15.00 8.30 -17.36
CA GLY A 250 15.10 6.91 -16.88
C GLY A 250 13.81 6.08 -16.98
N GLU A 251 13.65 5.09 -16.11
CA GLU A 251 12.39 4.32 -15.98
C GLU A 251 11.46 4.97 -14.97
N ILE A 252 10.22 5.26 -15.39
CA ILE A 252 9.14 5.81 -14.57
C ILE A 252 7.89 4.92 -14.59
N GLY A 253 7.03 5.12 -13.58
CA GLY A 253 5.66 4.62 -13.53
C GLY A 253 4.67 5.77 -13.34
N LEU A 254 3.46 5.60 -13.87
CA LEU A 254 2.36 6.55 -13.68
C LEU A 254 1.35 6.01 -12.66
N GLU A 255 0.80 6.89 -11.81
CA GLU A 255 -0.27 6.53 -10.87
C GLU A 255 -1.37 7.59 -10.89
N LEU A 256 -2.64 7.16 -10.83
CA LEU A 256 -3.77 8.08 -10.91
C LEU A 256 -4.54 8.14 -9.58
N SER A 257 -4.71 9.34 -9.03
CA SER A 257 -5.71 9.58 -7.97
C SER A 257 -7.04 9.91 -8.63
N VAL A 258 -7.90 8.89 -8.67
CA VAL A 258 -9.23 8.93 -9.29
C VAL A 258 -10.22 8.19 -8.39
N HIS A 259 -11.47 8.60 -8.45
CA HIS A 259 -12.57 7.97 -7.72
C HIS A 259 -13.85 8.04 -8.53
N ASP A 260 -14.62 6.98 -8.48
CA ASP A 260 -15.92 6.92 -9.15
C ASP A 260 -17.02 7.60 -8.32
N LYS A 261 -18.06 8.03 -9.03
CA LYS A 261 -19.23 8.74 -8.51
C LYS A 261 -20.48 8.17 -9.14
N MET A 262 -21.53 8.04 -8.32
CA MET A 262 -22.83 7.57 -8.78
C MET A 262 -23.90 8.65 -8.69
N ASN A 263 -24.90 8.61 -9.58
CA ASN A 263 -26.06 9.53 -9.53
C ASN A 263 -26.64 9.65 -8.11
N ASN A 264 -26.70 10.88 -7.58
CA ASN A 264 -27.17 11.21 -6.22
C ASN A 264 -26.40 10.55 -5.05
N SER A 265 -25.23 9.95 -5.30
CA SER A 265 -24.41 9.34 -4.24
C SER A 265 -23.49 10.36 -3.56
N ARG A 266 -23.51 10.32 -2.23
CA ARG A 266 -22.57 11.06 -1.37
C ARG A 266 -21.21 10.34 -1.18
N PHE A 267 -21.10 9.09 -1.62
CA PHE A 267 -19.91 8.27 -1.43
C PHE A 267 -18.91 8.49 -2.57
N ASN A 268 -17.70 7.94 -2.40
CA ASN A 268 -16.66 7.85 -3.42
C ASN A 268 -16.38 6.36 -3.60
N PHE A 269 -16.23 5.87 -4.83
CA PHE A 269 -16.04 4.46 -5.11
C PHE A 269 -14.72 4.19 -5.84
N GLY A 270 -14.32 2.92 -5.90
CA GLY A 270 -13.24 2.46 -6.76
C GLY A 270 -13.59 2.52 -8.25
N ILE A 271 -12.60 2.31 -9.11
CA ILE A 271 -12.72 2.32 -10.56
C ILE A 271 -12.93 0.89 -11.07
N TYR A 272 -13.68 0.72 -12.16
CA TYR A 272 -13.88 -0.58 -12.79
C TYR A 272 -12.82 -0.90 -13.85
N ARG A 273 -12.44 0.08 -14.67
CA ARG A 273 -11.34 -0.07 -15.65
C ARG A 273 -10.47 1.17 -15.74
N LEU A 274 -9.16 0.96 -15.86
CA LEU A 274 -8.18 1.97 -16.24
C LEU A 274 -7.47 1.53 -17.52
N GLU A 275 -7.15 2.49 -18.40
CA GLU A 275 -6.37 2.29 -19.62
C GLU A 275 -5.33 3.41 -19.73
N LEU A 276 -4.07 3.07 -20.02
CA LEU A 276 -2.97 4.02 -20.22
C LEU A 276 -2.43 3.85 -21.65
N TYR A 277 -2.41 4.97 -22.38
CA TYR A 277 -1.89 5.10 -23.72
C TYR A 277 -0.64 5.98 -23.73
N LEU A 278 0.35 5.60 -24.52
CA LEU A 278 1.54 6.38 -24.85
C LEU A 278 1.62 6.45 -26.38
N ASP A 279 1.58 7.66 -26.95
CA ASP A 279 1.50 7.92 -28.39
C ASP A 279 0.48 7.01 -29.11
N ASP A 280 -0.80 7.17 -28.74
CA ASP A 280 -1.96 6.37 -29.18
C ASP A 280 -1.90 4.85 -28.91
N SER A 281 -0.79 4.34 -28.38
CA SER A 281 -0.56 2.91 -28.15
C SER A 281 -0.95 2.51 -26.72
N LEU A 282 -1.87 1.55 -26.57
CA LEU A 282 -2.28 1.03 -25.27
C LEU A 282 -1.14 0.22 -24.63
N VAL A 283 -0.48 0.77 -23.61
CA VAL A 283 0.68 0.17 -22.93
C VAL A 283 0.35 -0.49 -21.58
N PHE A 284 -0.84 -0.23 -21.03
CA PHE A 284 -1.37 -0.89 -19.82
C PHE A 284 -2.90 -0.75 -19.76
N ALA A 285 -3.59 -1.77 -19.23
CA ALA A 285 -4.95 -1.60 -18.72
C ALA A 285 -5.22 -2.53 -17.53
N SER A 286 -6.10 -2.11 -16.61
CA SER A 286 -6.63 -2.94 -15.52
C SER A 286 -8.16 -3.02 -15.56
N ARG A 287 -8.74 -4.19 -15.23
CA ARG A 287 -10.18 -4.48 -15.22
C ARG A 287 -10.59 -5.26 -13.97
N TYR A 288 -11.47 -4.69 -13.16
CA TYR A 288 -11.91 -5.26 -11.88
C TYR A 288 -13.19 -6.11 -12.03
N ASP A 289 -13.11 -7.17 -12.84
CA ASP A 289 -14.20 -8.16 -13.02
C ASP A 289 -14.17 -9.29 -11.99
N GLN A 290 -12.99 -9.75 -11.55
CA GLN A 290 -12.84 -10.87 -10.62
C GLN A 290 -11.48 -10.83 -9.89
N PHE A 291 -11.35 -11.55 -8.77
CA PHE A 291 -10.04 -11.82 -8.14
C PHE A 291 -10.04 -13.14 -7.34
N SER A 292 -8.87 -13.72 -7.04
CA SER A 292 -8.74 -14.82 -6.06
C SER A 292 -8.53 -14.27 -4.65
N PHE A 293 -9.17 -14.90 -3.65
CA PHE A 293 -8.91 -14.61 -2.24
C PHE A 293 -7.44 -14.88 -1.85
N GLU A 294 -6.74 -15.75 -2.57
CA GLU A 294 -5.36 -16.13 -2.28
C GLU A 294 -4.38 -14.98 -2.58
N ASN A 295 -4.66 -14.18 -3.62
CA ASN A 295 -3.85 -13.02 -4.01
C ASN A 295 -4.46 -11.69 -3.57
N THR A 296 -5.51 -11.69 -2.74
CA THR A 296 -6.26 -10.45 -2.44
C THR A 296 -5.42 -9.38 -1.73
N HIS A 297 -4.39 -9.78 -0.97
CA HIS A 297 -3.44 -8.90 -0.30
C HIS A 297 -2.48 -8.19 -1.26
N LYS A 298 -2.36 -8.65 -2.51
CA LYS A 298 -1.58 -7.98 -3.55
C LYS A 298 -2.20 -6.67 -4.04
N ILE A 299 -3.36 -6.28 -3.49
CA ILE A 299 -3.92 -4.93 -3.67
C ILE A 299 -2.92 -3.82 -3.31
N GLU A 300 -1.99 -4.07 -2.38
CA GLU A 300 -0.95 -3.11 -2.00
C GLU A 300 0.20 -3.00 -3.05
N LEU A 301 0.10 -3.73 -4.17
CA LEU A 301 0.91 -3.56 -5.40
C LEU A 301 0.07 -3.01 -6.58
N ASP A 302 -1.25 -2.94 -6.43
CA ASP A 302 -2.23 -2.40 -7.39
C ASP A 302 -2.61 -0.94 -7.00
N ARG A 303 -2.53 -0.63 -5.70
CA ARG A 303 -2.61 0.72 -5.12
C ARG A 303 -1.26 1.10 -4.54
N ASP A 304 -0.97 2.40 -4.50
CA ASP A 304 0.30 2.82 -3.93
C ASP A 304 0.32 2.79 -2.39
N PHE A 305 1.04 1.79 -1.86
CA PHE A 305 1.21 1.55 -0.44
C PHE A 305 2.11 2.59 0.26
N GLU A 306 3.01 3.26 -0.45
CA GLU A 306 3.88 4.29 0.14
C GLU A 306 3.12 5.59 0.42
N LEU A 307 2.30 6.06 -0.53
CA LEU A 307 1.48 7.27 -0.42
C LEU A 307 0.23 7.00 0.42
N TRP A 308 -0.27 5.75 0.45
CA TRP A 308 -1.16 5.30 1.51
C TRP A 308 -0.45 5.41 2.86
N GLN A 309 0.73 4.80 3.00
CA GLN A 309 1.75 4.93 4.05
C GLN A 309 1.84 6.35 4.64
N LYS A 310 2.57 7.21 3.93
CA LYS A 310 3.00 8.53 4.41
C LYS A 310 1.88 9.58 4.41
N GLN A 311 0.88 9.46 3.54
CA GLN A 311 -0.07 10.56 3.28
C GLN A 311 -1.57 10.19 3.41
N GLY A 312 -1.92 8.92 3.58
CA GLY A 312 -3.32 8.47 3.61
C GLY A 312 -4.09 8.68 2.30
N LYS A 313 -3.37 8.96 1.20
CA LYS A 313 -3.93 9.14 -0.14
C LYS A 313 -4.00 7.78 -0.85
N LYS A 314 -4.88 7.65 -1.84
CA LYS A 314 -5.00 6.43 -2.67
C LYS A 314 -4.77 6.80 -4.13
N PHE A 315 -3.93 6.00 -4.78
CA PHE A 315 -3.58 6.06 -6.19
C PHE A 315 -3.68 4.66 -6.79
N TYR A 316 -4.06 4.56 -8.05
CA TYR A 316 -4.01 3.33 -8.84
C TYR A 316 -2.69 3.32 -9.61
N LYS A 317 -1.90 2.25 -9.48
CA LYS A 317 -0.70 2.08 -10.31
C LYS A 317 -1.12 1.72 -11.73
N LEU A 318 -0.61 2.46 -12.71
CA LEU A 318 -0.80 2.19 -14.14
C LEU A 318 0.37 1.38 -14.71
N TYR A 319 1.06 0.61 -13.85
CA TYR A 319 2.22 -0.20 -14.16
C TYR A 319 2.28 -1.39 -13.18
N LEU A 320 3.00 -2.46 -13.54
CA LEU A 320 3.18 -3.62 -12.65
C LEU A 320 4.49 -3.52 -11.83
N GLU A 321 4.39 -3.87 -10.55
CA GLU A 321 5.52 -4.09 -9.65
C GLU A 321 5.92 -5.56 -9.60
N GLU A 322 7.16 -5.85 -9.19
CA GLU A 322 7.63 -7.23 -9.05
C GLU A 322 6.77 -8.01 -8.05
N GLY A 323 6.39 -9.23 -8.43
CA GLY A 323 5.51 -10.09 -7.63
C GLY A 323 4.00 -9.79 -7.75
N ASN A 324 3.62 -8.74 -8.46
CA ASN A 324 2.23 -8.49 -8.84
C ASN A 324 1.83 -9.36 -10.04
N ASP A 325 0.99 -10.36 -9.79
CA ASP A 325 0.50 -11.38 -10.75
C ASP A 325 -1.04 -11.40 -10.81
N LEU A 326 -1.69 -10.30 -10.40
CA LEU A 326 -3.14 -10.20 -10.42
C LEU A 326 -3.68 -10.29 -11.85
N LEU A 327 -4.61 -11.23 -12.07
CA LEU A 327 -5.25 -11.50 -13.37
C LEU A 327 -6.31 -10.44 -13.76
N ILE A 328 -6.01 -9.17 -13.47
CA ILE A 328 -6.81 -7.99 -13.80
C ILE A 328 -6.16 -7.13 -14.90
N TYR A 329 -4.88 -7.35 -15.22
CA TYR A 329 -4.14 -6.54 -16.20
C TYR A 329 -4.13 -7.20 -17.58
N ASP A 330 -4.62 -6.47 -18.59
CA ASP A 330 -4.65 -6.92 -20.00
C ASP A 330 -4.85 -5.70 -20.93
N PRO A 331 -3.78 -5.19 -21.59
CA PRO A 331 -2.40 -5.69 -21.51
C PRO A 331 -1.72 -5.35 -20.16
N PRO A 332 -0.85 -6.23 -19.63
CA PRO A 332 0.10 -5.87 -18.59
C PRO A 332 1.27 -5.07 -19.19
N GLY A 333 1.81 -4.10 -18.44
CA GLY A 333 2.91 -3.25 -18.89
C GLY A 333 3.05 -1.99 -18.05
N GLY A 334 3.01 -0.83 -18.71
CA GLY A 334 2.80 0.48 -18.08
C GLY A 334 4.01 1.18 -17.44
N LYS A 335 5.11 0.46 -17.23
CA LYS A 335 6.42 1.09 -17.00
C LYS A 335 6.89 1.77 -18.28
N ILE A 336 7.32 3.03 -18.19
CA ILE A 336 7.83 3.79 -19.33
C ILE A 336 9.33 4.02 -19.13
N ASN A 337 10.15 3.57 -20.07
CA ASN A 337 11.59 3.81 -20.08
C ASN A 337 11.91 4.90 -21.08
N ALA A 338 12.20 6.12 -20.60
CA ALA A 338 12.53 7.28 -21.42
C ALA A 338 13.69 6.99 -22.41
N LYS A 339 14.70 6.24 -21.96
CA LYS A 339 15.88 5.86 -22.78
C LYS A 339 15.57 4.87 -23.92
N ALA A 340 14.32 4.39 -24.02
CA ALA A 340 13.84 3.55 -25.13
C ALA A 340 12.89 4.31 -26.09
N LEU A 341 12.60 5.58 -25.81
CA LEU A 341 11.78 6.47 -26.65
C LEU A 341 12.68 7.37 -27.50
N LYS A 342 12.11 8.45 -28.07
CA LYS A 342 12.87 9.55 -28.65
C LYS A 342 12.92 10.69 -27.64
N PRO A 343 13.96 11.53 -27.65
CA PRO A 343 13.95 12.78 -26.90
C PRO A 343 12.79 13.69 -27.31
N GLY A 344 12.21 14.37 -26.32
CA GLY A 344 11.20 15.40 -26.50
C GLY A 344 9.78 15.04 -26.07
N PRO A 345 8.75 15.73 -26.61
CA PRO A 345 7.38 15.64 -26.14
C PRO A 345 6.66 14.37 -26.64
N HIS A 346 6.13 13.61 -25.69
CA HIS A 346 5.36 12.38 -25.91
C HIS A 346 3.93 12.53 -25.33
N GLN A 347 2.92 11.98 -26.02
CA GLN A 347 1.53 12.10 -25.58
C GLN A 347 1.14 10.96 -24.63
N VAL A 348 0.58 11.33 -23.48
CA VAL A 348 0.03 10.39 -22.49
C VAL A 348 -1.48 10.63 -22.39
N GLU A 349 -2.27 9.59 -22.67
CA GLU A 349 -3.70 9.57 -22.34
C GLU A 349 -4.00 8.48 -21.31
N ILE A 350 -4.77 8.82 -20.27
CA ILE A 350 -5.29 7.86 -19.30
C ILE A 350 -6.82 7.93 -19.30
N LYS A 351 -7.49 6.79 -19.50
CA LYS A 351 -8.95 6.68 -19.43
C LYS A 351 -9.38 5.93 -18.17
N ALA A 352 -10.39 6.44 -17.48
CA ALA A 352 -10.98 5.81 -16.29
C ALA A 352 -12.49 5.58 -16.48
N PHE A 353 -12.95 4.34 -16.28
CA PHE A 353 -14.34 3.91 -16.51
C PHE A 353 -15.01 3.39 -15.24
N ASP A 354 -16.28 3.73 -15.06
CA ASP A 354 -17.19 3.06 -14.11
C ASP A 354 -17.66 1.69 -14.64
N ALA A 355 -18.46 0.97 -13.84
CA ALA A 355 -19.00 -0.34 -14.22
C ALA A 355 -20.17 -0.29 -15.24
N PHE A 356 -20.56 0.90 -15.72
CA PHE A 356 -21.69 1.14 -16.62
C PHE A 356 -21.31 1.81 -17.94
N GLY A 357 -20.03 2.14 -18.14
CA GLY A 357 -19.47 2.75 -19.35
C GLY A 357 -19.34 4.28 -19.32
N ASN A 358 -19.64 4.94 -18.20
CA ASN A 358 -19.31 6.35 -18.00
C ASN A 358 -17.79 6.47 -17.79
N PHE A 359 -17.16 7.45 -18.41
CA PHE A 359 -15.71 7.60 -18.37
C PHE A 359 -15.24 9.05 -18.37
N SER A 360 -14.01 9.25 -17.91
CA SER A 360 -13.24 10.47 -18.12
C SER A 360 -11.85 10.13 -18.67
N SER A 361 -11.30 11.05 -19.44
CA SER A 361 -9.91 11.00 -19.94
C SER A 361 -9.06 12.07 -19.24
N LEU A 362 -7.77 11.80 -19.12
CA LEU A 362 -6.68 12.76 -18.94
C LEU A 362 -5.84 12.70 -20.22
N ALA A 363 -5.55 13.84 -20.85
CA ALA A 363 -4.57 13.91 -21.95
C ALA A 363 -3.59 15.06 -21.73
N SER A 364 -2.30 14.77 -21.73
CA SER A 364 -1.23 15.76 -21.59
C SER A 364 0.07 15.26 -22.20
N SER A 365 0.98 16.19 -22.54
CA SER A 365 2.35 15.81 -22.89
C SER A 365 3.15 15.53 -21.62
N LEU A 366 4.05 14.56 -21.70
CA LEU A 366 5.29 14.56 -20.92
C LEU A 366 6.44 14.93 -21.86
N ILE A 367 7.58 15.34 -21.32
CA ILE A 367 8.86 15.40 -22.04
C ILE A 367 9.72 14.24 -21.53
N PHE A 368 10.21 13.40 -22.43
CA PHE A 368 11.19 12.37 -22.14
C PHE A 368 12.55 12.79 -22.68
N ASP A 369 13.55 12.81 -21.82
CA ASP A 369 14.85 13.44 -22.11
C ASP A 369 15.91 12.86 -21.17
N GLN A 370 17.20 13.08 -21.45
CA GLN A 370 18.27 12.89 -20.47
C GLN A 370 18.95 14.24 -20.25
N ARG A 371 19.16 14.63 -19.00
CA ARG A 371 19.73 15.95 -18.70
C ARG A 371 21.20 16.08 -19.15
N PRO A 372 21.65 17.28 -19.56
CA PRO A 372 23.06 17.55 -19.86
C PRO A 372 24.00 17.21 -18.70
N LEU A 373 25.16 16.61 -18.97
CA LEU A 373 26.12 16.19 -17.95
C LEU A 373 27.35 17.11 -17.88
N ILE A 374 27.67 17.66 -16.70
CA ILE A 374 28.89 18.47 -16.52
C ILE A 374 30.06 17.57 -16.09
N LEU A 375 30.83 17.12 -17.09
CA LEU A 375 32.00 16.25 -16.92
C LEU A 375 33.13 16.91 -16.10
N SER A 376 33.36 18.22 -16.27
CA SER A 376 34.24 19.00 -15.40
C SER A 376 33.93 20.48 -15.46
N CYS A 377 34.08 21.19 -14.34
CA CYS A 377 33.89 22.63 -14.27
C CYS A 377 34.94 23.26 -13.35
N SER A 378 35.61 24.32 -13.78
CA SER A 378 36.64 25.01 -12.99
C SER A 378 36.62 26.52 -13.19
N LEU A 379 36.95 27.25 -12.12
CA LEU A 379 37.15 28.70 -12.14
C LEU A 379 38.64 29.02 -12.29
N THR A 380 38.97 29.96 -13.17
CA THR A 380 40.34 30.47 -13.38
C THR A 380 40.34 31.99 -13.51
N GLU A 381 41.42 32.66 -13.10
CA GLU A 381 41.63 34.09 -13.36
C GLU A 381 42.72 34.26 -14.43
N GLU A 382 42.37 34.88 -15.55
CA GLU A 382 43.30 35.20 -16.63
C GLU A 382 43.08 36.65 -17.09
N ASN A 383 44.14 37.44 -17.24
CA ASN A 383 44.09 38.83 -17.69
C ASN A 383 43.07 39.70 -16.90
N ASN A 384 43.08 39.60 -15.56
CA ASN A 384 42.13 40.22 -14.64
C ASN A 384 40.64 39.87 -14.88
N LYS A 385 40.33 38.76 -15.57
CA LYS A 385 38.94 38.28 -15.77
C LYS A 385 38.78 36.89 -15.19
N GLN A 386 37.68 36.69 -14.46
CA GLN A 386 37.26 35.38 -14.02
C GLN A 386 36.68 34.62 -15.22
N LYS A 387 37.04 33.34 -15.36
CA LYS A 387 36.59 32.45 -16.43
C LYS A 387 36.13 31.13 -15.84
N ILE A 388 34.95 30.67 -16.24
CA ILE A 388 34.49 29.31 -15.95
C ILE A 388 34.78 28.46 -17.18
N LYS A 389 35.65 27.46 -17.04
CA LYS A 389 35.90 26.45 -18.06
C LYS A 389 35.06 25.22 -17.75
N VAL A 390 34.17 24.86 -18.68
CA VAL A 390 33.25 23.73 -18.54
C VAL A 390 33.48 22.73 -19.66
N ARG A 391 33.52 21.45 -19.32
CA ARG A 391 33.43 20.34 -20.26
C ARG A 391 32.14 19.58 -19.99
N PHE A 392 31.41 19.27 -21.05
CA PHE A 392 30.08 18.66 -20.99
C PHE A 392 29.87 17.63 -22.09
N ASP A 393 28.90 16.76 -21.88
CA ASP A 393 28.41 15.77 -22.84
C ASP A 393 26.90 15.61 -22.62
N ASP A 394 26.16 15.65 -23.72
CA ASP A 394 24.71 15.49 -23.78
C ASP A 394 24.42 14.28 -24.69
N PRO A 395 23.81 13.20 -24.18
CA PRO A 395 23.76 11.94 -24.92
C PRO A 395 22.84 11.97 -26.15
N ASP A 396 21.79 12.78 -26.14
CA ASP A 396 20.65 12.63 -27.05
C ASP A 396 20.02 13.92 -27.59
N ASP A 397 20.34 15.12 -27.10
CA ASP A 397 19.96 16.38 -27.78
C ASP A 397 21.13 17.42 -27.97
N LEU A 398 20.91 18.73 -27.79
CA LEU A 398 21.88 19.82 -27.94
C LEU A 398 21.77 20.82 -26.78
N VAL A 399 22.83 20.97 -25.99
CA VAL A 399 22.96 22.04 -24.99
C VAL A 399 22.81 23.41 -25.67
N GLN A 400 21.73 24.13 -25.37
CA GLN A 400 21.43 25.43 -25.94
C GLN A 400 22.11 26.57 -25.18
N GLU A 401 22.00 26.57 -23.85
CA GLU A 401 22.39 27.70 -23.00
C GLU A 401 23.24 27.27 -21.80
N ILE A 402 24.36 27.97 -21.56
CA ILE A 402 25.07 27.92 -20.28
C ILE A 402 24.68 29.16 -19.48
N ILE A 403 24.25 28.96 -18.24
CA ILE A 403 23.79 30.01 -17.32
C ILE A 403 24.72 30.03 -16.12
N VAL A 404 25.24 31.22 -15.79
CA VAL A 404 26.03 31.49 -14.59
C VAL A 404 25.31 32.54 -13.74
N GLU A 405 25.03 32.16 -12.50
CA GLU A 405 24.46 33.03 -11.48
C GLU A 405 25.50 33.30 -10.38
N GLU A 406 25.44 34.48 -9.78
CA GLU A 406 26.32 34.94 -8.72
C GLU A 406 25.54 35.17 -7.43
N SER A 407 26.17 34.92 -6.27
CA SER A 407 25.66 35.29 -4.96
C SER A 407 26.76 35.90 -4.09
N SER A 408 26.35 36.83 -3.22
CA SER A 408 27.18 37.25 -2.09
C SER A 408 27.36 36.09 -1.10
N PHE A 409 28.47 36.08 -0.36
CA PHE A 409 28.76 35.02 0.60
C PHE A 409 27.93 35.10 1.90
N ASN A 410 27.49 36.32 2.28
CA ASN A 410 26.81 36.56 3.56
C ASN A 410 25.27 36.57 3.43
N HIS A 411 24.75 36.87 2.25
CA HIS A 411 23.33 36.84 1.92
C HIS A 411 23.16 36.08 0.61
N ILE A 412 22.51 34.93 0.67
CA ILE A 412 22.36 34.04 -0.48
C ILE A 412 21.16 34.49 -1.31
N SER A 413 21.47 35.27 -2.33
CA SER A 413 20.54 35.81 -3.31
C SER A 413 21.23 35.75 -4.67
N TRP A 414 20.64 34.99 -5.59
CA TRP A 414 21.27 34.65 -6.86
C TRP A 414 20.85 35.64 -7.96
N GLU A 415 21.83 36.23 -8.64
CA GLU A 415 21.67 37.14 -9.77
C GLU A 415 22.30 36.51 -11.03
N GLU A 416 21.59 36.51 -12.16
CA GLU A 416 22.13 36.00 -13.42
C GLU A 416 23.17 36.99 -13.99
N VAL A 417 24.45 36.65 -13.86
CA VAL A 417 25.56 37.48 -14.36
C VAL A 417 25.95 37.14 -15.79
N ARG A 418 25.59 35.96 -16.29
CA ARG A 418 25.92 35.54 -17.65
C ARG A 418 24.99 34.43 -18.17
N ARG A 419 24.57 34.58 -19.43
CA ARG A 419 23.95 33.53 -20.24
C ARG A 419 24.62 33.52 -21.60
N GLU A 420 25.08 32.36 -22.05
CA GLU A 420 25.71 32.18 -23.38
C GLU A 420 25.00 31.06 -24.13
N ARG A 421 24.81 31.24 -25.44
CA ARG A 421 24.21 30.23 -26.32
C ARG A 421 25.31 29.48 -27.07
N ILE A 422 25.28 28.16 -27.01
CA ILE A 422 26.34 27.29 -27.57
C ILE A 422 25.81 26.36 -28.68
N GLY A 423 24.71 25.64 -28.46
CA GLY A 423 24.10 24.80 -29.50
C GLY A 423 24.91 23.54 -29.84
N GLU A 424 25.69 23.03 -28.89
CA GLU A 424 26.54 21.84 -29.02
C GLU A 424 26.02 20.75 -28.07
N SER A 425 25.98 19.47 -28.49
CA SER A 425 25.69 18.39 -27.53
C SER A 425 26.87 18.15 -26.58
N ARG A 426 28.10 18.34 -27.04
CA ARG A 426 29.30 18.02 -26.26
C ARG A 426 30.50 18.83 -26.70
N GLY A 427 31.29 19.25 -25.72
CA GLY A 427 32.43 20.10 -25.99
C GLY A 427 33.16 20.54 -24.73
N GLU A 428 33.98 21.57 -24.93
CA GLU A 428 34.60 22.32 -23.84
C GLU A 428 34.43 23.81 -24.13
N HIS A 429 33.69 24.50 -23.28
CA HIS A 429 33.36 25.92 -23.43
C HIS A 429 33.99 26.76 -22.32
N THR A 430 34.23 28.04 -22.58
CA THR A 430 34.84 28.96 -21.62
C THR A 430 34.00 30.23 -21.48
N VAL A 431 33.17 30.27 -20.43
CA VAL A 431 32.34 31.43 -20.11
C VAL A 431 33.23 32.51 -19.48
N ILE A 432 33.28 33.68 -20.12
CA ILE A 432 34.07 34.82 -19.62
C ILE A 432 33.17 35.73 -18.78
N LEU A 433 33.54 35.89 -17.51
CA LEU A 433 32.82 36.71 -16.54
C LEU A 433 33.44 38.12 -16.43
N ARG A 434 32.97 38.89 -15.46
CA ARG A 434 33.42 40.28 -15.22
C ARG A 434 34.87 40.36 -14.74
N GLU A 435 35.38 41.59 -14.74
CA GLU A 435 36.74 41.90 -14.30
C GLU A 435 36.92 41.73 -12.78
N LYS A 436 38.19 41.76 -12.35
CA LYS A 436 38.68 41.31 -11.05
C LYS A 436 37.78 41.66 -9.86
N LEU A 437 37.59 40.66 -9.01
CA LEU A 437 36.80 40.73 -7.79
C LEU A 437 37.69 41.08 -6.59
N ASP A 438 37.25 42.01 -5.74
CA ASP A 438 37.95 42.43 -4.51
C ASP A 438 37.40 41.76 -3.23
N LYS A 439 36.53 40.75 -3.38
CA LYS A 439 35.87 40.03 -2.29
C LYS A 439 35.65 38.55 -2.68
N PRO A 440 35.45 37.65 -1.70
CA PRO A 440 34.89 36.32 -1.93
C PRO A 440 33.52 36.40 -2.59
N VAL A 441 33.33 35.61 -3.65
CA VAL A 441 32.09 35.54 -4.44
C VAL A 441 31.77 34.08 -4.75
N LEU A 442 30.50 33.71 -4.63
CA LEU A 442 30.01 32.39 -4.97
C LEU A 442 29.32 32.44 -6.34
N PHE A 443 29.77 31.61 -7.27
CA PHE A 443 29.08 31.36 -8.54
C PHE A 443 28.38 30.00 -8.50
N ARG A 444 27.27 29.87 -9.20
CA ARG A 444 26.72 28.58 -9.64
C ARG A 444 26.56 28.58 -11.15
N MET A 445 26.86 27.45 -11.76
CA MET A 445 26.66 27.22 -13.19
C MET A 445 25.73 26.03 -13.39
N LYS A 446 24.82 26.17 -14.36
CA LYS A 446 23.97 25.10 -14.90
C LYS A 446 23.87 25.26 -16.41
N MET A 447 23.57 24.17 -17.09
CA MET A 447 23.36 24.12 -18.54
C MET A 447 21.91 23.79 -18.84
N LYS A 448 21.42 24.20 -19.99
CA LYS A 448 20.07 23.93 -20.51
C LYS A 448 20.13 23.55 -21.98
N ASP A 449 19.46 22.48 -22.32
CA ASP A 449 19.28 21.83 -23.62
C ASP A 449 18.10 22.40 -24.44
N SER A 450 17.66 21.69 -25.48
CA SER A 450 16.66 22.15 -26.45
C SER A 450 15.22 21.81 -26.09
N PHE A 451 14.97 20.76 -25.28
CA PHE A 451 13.65 20.46 -24.72
C PHE A 451 13.39 21.20 -23.41
N GLY A 452 14.47 21.45 -22.68
CA GLY A 452 14.59 22.41 -21.60
C GLY A 452 14.88 21.81 -20.23
N ALA A 453 15.55 20.66 -20.17
CA ALA A 453 16.12 20.13 -18.94
C ALA A 453 17.19 21.07 -18.36
N PHE A 454 17.69 20.69 -17.19
CA PHE A 454 18.83 21.34 -16.59
C PHE A 454 19.82 20.29 -16.12
N SER A 455 21.10 20.55 -16.39
CA SER A 455 22.20 19.82 -15.77
C SER A 455 22.13 19.91 -14.24
N GLU A 456 22.94 19.11 -13.55
CA GLU A 456 23.25 19.39 -12.15
C GLU A 456 23.89 20.79 -12.00
N GLN A 457 23.80 21.36 -10.80
CA GLN A 457 24.44 22.64 -10.49
C GLN A 457 25.88 22.43 -10.03
N LYS A 458 26.83 23.22 -10.54
CA LYS A 458 28.21 23.27 -10.03
C LYS A 458 28.46 24.62 -9.34
N PHE A 459 28.92 24.56 -8.09
CA PHE A 459 29.21 25.73 -7.27
C PHE A 459 30.72 26.00 -7.28
N LEU A 460 31.11 27.27 -7.46
CA LEU A 460 32.49 27.72 -7.60
C LEU A 460 32.73 28.97 -6.76
N VAL A 461 33.92 29.13 -6.17
CA VAL A 461 34.23 30.26 -5.28
C VAL A 461 35.44 31.04 -5.78
N ALA A 462 35.22 32.31 -6.11
CA ALA A 462 36.31 33.26 -6.35
C ALA A 462 36.86 33.81 -5.03
N ASN A 463 38.16 34.10 -4.97
CA ASN A 463 38.82 34.70 -3.80
C ASN A 463 38.57 33.96 -2.47
N ALA A 464 38.49 32.62 -2.49
CA ALA A 464 38.25 31.81 -1.30
C ALA A 464 39.33 31.98 -0.22
N ASP A 465 40.55 32.36 -0.61
CA ASP A 465 41.68 32.72 0.26
C ASP A 465 41.44 33.99 1.08
N GLN A 466 40.57 34.90 0.62
CA GLN A 466 40.25 36.15 1.29
C GLN A 466 39.14 36.00 2.35
N LEU A 467 38.54 34.82 2.47
CA LEU A 467 37.48 34.53 3.45
C LEU A 467 38.02 34.61 4.88
N LYS A 468 37.47 35.54 5.66
CA LYS A 468 37.74 35.69 7.09
C LYS A 468 36.52 35.21 7.88
N ARG A 469 36.75 34.30 8.84
CA ARG A 469 35.71 33.73 9.71
C ARG A 469 35.09 34.85 10.56
N ALA A 470 33.76 34.91 10.64
CA ALA A 470 33.04 35.99 11.32
C ALA A 470 33.10 35.85 12.86
N ASN A 471 32.79 34.66 13.37
CA ASN A 471 33.10 34.24 14.73
C ASN A 471 34.19 33.15 14.70
N LYS A 472 34.98 33.02 15.76
CA LYS A 472 36.12 32.08 15.77
C LYS A 472 35.75 30.66 16.20
N GLU A 473 34.56 30.49 16.80
CA GLU A 473 34.09 29.27 17.46
C GLU A 473 33.19 28.40 16.57
N ASP A 474 32.64 28.94 15.47
CA ASP A 474 31.67 28.27 14.59
C ASP A 474 32.29 27.06 13.85
N SER A 475 32.07 25.84 14.33
CA SER A 475 32.62 24.60 13.75
C SER A 475 32.05 24.26 12.36
N LEU A 476 32.75 23.37 11.64
CA LEU A 476 32.17 22.65 10.51
C LEU A 476 31.42 21.45 11.07
N ASP A 477 30.10 21.56 11.06
CA ASP A 477 29.19 20.51 11.50
C ASP A 477 28.59 19.83 10.26
N LEU A 478 28.25 18.55 10.39
CA LEU A 478 27.57 17.76 9.37
C LEU A 478 26.28 17.20 9.96
N ASP A 479 25.15 17.66 9.43
CA ASP A 479 23.85 17.02 9.62
C ASP A 479 23.64 15.96 8.52
N PHE A 480 23.00 14.86 8.88
CA PHE A 480 23.08 13.61 8.12
C PHE A 480 21.78 12.82 8.24
N GLU A 481 21.08 12.66 7.12
CA GLU A 481 19.93 11.77 7.00
C GLU A 481 20.20 10.69 5.94
N TYR A 482 19.48 9.57 6.04
CA TYR A 482 19.55 8.49 5.06
C TYR A 482 18.18 7.84 4.88
N SER A 483 17.89 7.40 3.66
CA SER A 483 16.67 6.67 3.35
C SER A 483 16.93 5.39 2.57
N PHE A 484 16.11 4.38 2.88
CA PHE A 484 16.10 3.09 2.19
C PHE A 484 15.13 3.15 1.02
N LYS A 485 15.65 2.94 -0.19
CA LYS A 485 14.87 2.52 -1.37
C LYS A 485 15.18 1.04 -1.62
N ASP A 486 14.44 0.39 -2.52
CA ASP A 486 14.47 -1.08 -2.65
C ASP A 486 15.90 -1.67 -2.79
N ASN A 487 16.66 -1.15 -3.76
CA ASN A 487 17.97 -1.66 -4.17
C ASN A 487 19.13 -0.67 -3.92
N PHE A 488 18.88 0.43 -3.19
CA PHE A 488 19.87 1.49 -2.97
C PHE A 488 19.58 2.36 -1.74
N PHE A 489 20.61 3.03 -1.24
CA PHE A 489 20.53 4.00 -0.15
C PHE A 489 20.71 5.40 -0.71
N ILE A 490 19.86 6.34 -0.30
CA ILE A 490 20.09 7.76 -0.47
C ILE A 490 20.68 8.29 0.84
N PHE A 491 21.78 9.03 0.76
CA PHE A 491 22.37 9.78 1.86
C PHE A 491 22.27 11.27 1.56
N ASP A 492 21.62 12.00 2.46
CA ASP A 492 21.43 13.45 2.38
C ASP A 492 22.39 14.11 3.39
N LEU A 493 23.45 14.72 2.85
CA LEU A 493 24.49 15.40 3.62
C LEU A 493 24.24 16.89 3.66
N LYS A 494 24.33 17.51 4.83
CA LYS A 494 24.17 18.96 4.97
C LYS A 494 25.20 19.56 5.91
N PHE A 495 26.10 20.39 5.36
CA PHE A 495 27.19 20.98 6.12
C PHE A 495 26.84 22.38 6.65
N SER A 496 27.32 22.76 7.83
CA SER A 496 27.09 24.11 8.38
C SER A 496 27.78 25.21 7.54
N GLN A 497 28.88 24.87 6.87
CA GLN A 497 29.70 25.76 6.05
C GLN A 497 29.90 25.20 4.64
N ILE A 498 30.24 26.07 3.68
CA ILE A 498 30.61 25.70 2.31
C ILE A 498 31.96 24.97 2.30
N LEU A 499 32.08 23.92 1.49
CA LEU A 499 33.26 23.07 1.37
C LEU A 499 34.20 23.52 0.23
N ARG A 500 35.49 23.17 0.31
CA ARG A 500 36.51 23.43 -0.73
C ARG A 500 36.39 22.52 -1.94
N GLU A 501 36.06 21.27 -1.66
CA GLU A 501 35.88 20.18 -2.61
C GLU A 501 34.59 19.44 -2.21
N ALA A 502 34.03 18.69 -3.16
CA ALA A 502 33.01 17.69 -2.89
C ALA A 502 33.47 16.77 -1.72
N PRO A 503 32.67 16.59 -0.64
CA PRO A 503 33.05 15.76 0.50
C PRO A 503 33.32 14.31 0.06
N ARG A 504 34.34 13.71 0.68
CA ARG A 504 34.80 12.36 0.36
C ARG A 504 34.02 11.37 1.21
N LEU A 505 33.20 10.55 0.56
CA LEU A 505 32.56 9.40 1.19
C LEU A 505 33.36 8.13 0.88
N SER A 506 33.46 7.22 1.84
CA SER A 506 33.77 5.82 1.56
C SER A 506 32.80 4.92 2.32
N LEU A 507 32.03 4.12 1.58
CA LEU A 507 31.12 3.12 2.12
C LEU A 507 31.82 1.76 2.16
N LYS A 508 31.75 1.05 3.30
CA LYS A 508 32.42 -0.23 3.50
C LYS A 508 31.49 -1.27 4.11
N SER A 509 31.49 -2.47 3.54
CA SER A 509 30.77 -3.62 4.07
C SER A 509 31.53 -4.91 3.76
N GLY A 510 31.73 -5.77 4.76
CA GLY A 510 32.41 -7.06 4.57
C GLY A 510 33.86 -7.04 4.06
N GLY A 511 34.54 -5.89 4.13
CA GLY A 511 35.87 -5.68 3.54
C GLY A 511 35.87 -5.15 2.10
N PHE A 512 34.70 -5.02 1.46
CA PHE A 512 34.55 -4.32 0.19
C PHE A 512 34.36 -2.82 0.43
N ASN A 513 34.94 -1.99 -0.44
CA ASN A 513 34.59 -0.58 -0.58
C ASN A 513 33.54 -0.46 -1.68
N PHE A 514 32.63 0.51 -1.54
CA PHE A 514 31.66 0.88 -2.57
C PHE A 514 31.85 2.34 -2.93
N ASP A 515 31.96 2.61 -4.23
CA ASP A 515 31.84 3.95 -4.80
C ASP A 515 30.35 4.29 -4.98
N PRO A 516 29.96 5.57 -4.87
CA PRO A 516 28.59 5.97 -5.14
C PRO A 516 28.25 5.83 -6.63
N LEU A 517 27.04 5.38 -6.96
CA LEU A 517 26.56 5.38 -8.35
C LEU A 517 26.10 6.79 -8.77
N PHE A 518 25.59 7.57 -7.82
CA PHE A 518 25.14 8.93 -8.03
C PHE A 518 25.71 9.85 -6.96
N TYR A 519 26.16 11.03 -7.38
CA TYR A 519 26.71 12.06 -6.50
C TYR A 519 26.29 13.41 -7.04
N GLU A 520 25.48 14.15 -6.29
CA GLU A 520 24.92 15.42 -6.72
C GLU A 520 25.02 16.47 -5.62
N GLN A 521 25.39 17.70 -6.01
CA GLN A 521 25.36 18.86 -5.14
C GLN A 521 24.02 19.57 -5.34
N LEU A 522 23.20 19.62 -4.28
CA LEU A 522 21.84 20.17 -4.30
C LEU A 522 21.85 21.70 -4.12
N ASP A 523 22.70 22.19 -3.22
CA ASP A 523 22.93 23.61 -2.93
C ASP A 523 24.41 23.85 -2.55
N GLU A 524 24.78 25.05 -2.09
CA GLU A 524 26.19 25.36 -1.80
C GLU A 524 26.76 24.63 -0.56
N ARG A 525 25.96 23.85 0.17
CA ARG A 525 26.32 23.07 1.37
C ARG A 525 25.73 21.66 1.43
N SER A 526 24.76 21.32 0.60
CA SER A 526 24.02 20.05 0.66
C SER A 526 24.32 19.13 -0.52
N TYR A 527 24.45 17.82 -0.25
CA TYR A 527 24.81 16.80 -1.24
C TYR A 527 23.90 15.57 -1.09
N CYS A 528 23.38 15.07 -2.20
CA CYS A 528 22.70 13.78 -2.29
C CYS A 528 23.66 12.75 -2.88
N VAL A 529 23.86 11.64 -2.18
CA VAL A 529 24.77 10.57 -2.61
C VAL A 529 24.04 9.23 -2.56
N VAL A 530 24.03 8.51 -3.68
CA VAL A 530 23.31 7.23 -3.81
C VAL A 530 24.28 6.08 -4.04
N PHE A 531 24.22 5.07 -3.16
CA PHE A 531 25.01 3.85 -3.28
C PHE A 531 24.13 2.67 -3.74
N PRO A 532 24.52 1.92 -4.78
CA PRO A 532 23.80 0.74 -5.26
C PRO A 532 24.09 -0.45 -4.33
N PHE A 533 23.16 -1.39 -4.21
CA PHE A 533 23.36 -2.54 -3.33
C PHE A 533 22.85 -3.86 -3.91
N PHE A 534 23.78 -4.81 -4.11
CA PHE A 534 23.52 -6.18 -4.54
C PHE A 534 24.34 -7.18 -3.72
N LEU A 535 24.40 -6.99 -2.40
CA LEU A 535 25.24 -7.82 -1.53
C LEU A 535 24.53 -9.11 -1.09
N LYS A 536 25.34 -10.07 -0.66
CA LYS A 536 24.90 -11.29 -0.01
C LYS A 536 25.63 -11.43 1.32
N ASN A 537 24.92 -11.86 2.35
CA ASN A 537 25.45 -12.23 3.68
C ASN A 537 26.09 -11.11 4.52
N GLN A 538 25.90 -9.83 4.20
CA GLN A 538 26.37 -8.73 5.05
C GLN A 538 25.41 -8.42 6.20
N ARG A 539 25.95 -7.81 7.27
CA ARG A 539 25.22 -7.46 8.51
C ARG A 539 25.30 -5.99 8.90
N GLU A 540 26.26 -5.26 8.37
CA GLU A 540 26.50 -3.84 8.68
C GLU A 540 27.16 -3.12 7.51
N MET A 541 26.98 -1.80 7.47
CA MET A 541 27.72 -0.88 6.60
C MET A 541 28.36 0.20 7.46
N SER A 542 29.69 0.31 7.44
CA SER A 542 30.40 1.46 7.97
C SER A 542 30.61 2.47 6.85
N PHE A 543 30.19 3.72 7.04
CA PHE A 543 30.57 4.82 6.16
C PHE A 543 31.48 5.81 6.89
N LEU A 544 32.37 6.43 6.12
CA LEU A 544 33.25 7.51 6.54
C LEU A 544 33.01 8.70 5.61
N ILE A 545 32.71 9.88 6.17
CA ILE A 545 32.47 11.12 5.45
C ILE A 545 33.49 12.15 5.91
N ASP A 546 34.39 12.56 5.02
CA ASP A 546 35.41 13.57 5.27
C ASP A 546 35.10 14.85 4.47
N GLY A 547 34.91 15.97 5.18
CA GLY A 547 34.66 17.30 4.61
C GLY A 547 35.69 18.34 5.08
N VAL A 548 36.03 19.29 4.21
CA VAL A 548 36.91 20.43 4.54
C VAL A 548 36.27 21.74 4.09
N SER A 549 36.03 22.66 5.02
CA SER A 549 35.39 23.94 4.71
C SER A 549 36.34 24.90 3.98
N LEU A 550 35.79 25.93 3.33
CA LEU A 550 36.58 27.01 2.75
C LEU A 550 37.54 27.65 3.78
N TYR A 551 37.12 27.81 5.04
CA TYR A 551 37.96 28.31 6.12
C TYR A 551 39.06 27.32 6.57
N GLY A 552 38.95 26.04 6.19
CA GLY A 552 39.92 24.99 6.50
C GLY A 552 39.56 24.12 7.71
N ASP A 553 38.37 24.32 8.28
CA ASP A 553 37.80 23.41 9.28
C ASP A 553 37.59 22.02 8.66
N LYS A 554 37.65 20.98 9.49
CA LYS A 554 37.48 19.59 9.05
C LYS A 554 36.39 18.90 9.85
N VAL A 555 35.60 18.09 9.17
CA VAL A 555 34.67 17.15 9.78
C VAL A 555 34.96 15.75 9.26
N THR A 556 35.00 14.78 10.17
CA THR A 556 35.14 13.35 9.87
C THR A 556 34.03 12.64 10.63
N MET A 557 32.97 12.25 9.94
CA MET A 557 31.89 11.43 10.50
C MET A 557 32.14 9.96 10.16
N LYS A 558 32.10 9.09 11.18
CA LYS A 558 31.98 7.64 10.98
C LYS A 558 30.75 7.14 11.72
N GLU A 559 29.87 6.45 11.01
CA GLU A 559 28.67 5.81 11.56
C GLU A 559 28.49 4.43 10.92
N THR A 560 27.80 3.52 11.64
CA THR A 560 27.60 2.13 11.21
C THR A 560 26.12 1.75 11.25
N ILE A 561 25.52 1.50 10.08
CA ILE A 561 24.13 1.05 9.96
C ILE A 561 24.09 -0.48 10.00
N PRO A 562 23.39 -1.11 10.97
CA PRO A 562 23.09 -2.54 10.93
C PRO A 562 22.06 -2.81 9.83
N ILE A 563 22.33 -3.79 8.97
CA ILE A 563 21.50 -4.08 7.80
C ILE A 563 21.38 -5.59 7.59
N ALA A 564 20.16 -6.08 7.42
CA ALA A 564 19.89 -7.44 6.99
C ALA A 564 19.35 -7.43 5.56
N ILE A 565 19.94 -8.26 4.71
CA ILE A 565 19.46 -8.49 3.36
C ILE A 565 18.50 -9.66 3.42
N ILE A 566 17.22 -9.38 3.16
CA ILE A 566 16.15 -10.38 3.13
C ILE A 566 15.91 -10.72 1.67
N THR A 567 16.14 -11.98 1.32
CA THR A 567 15.94 -12.45 -0.06
C THR A 567 14.59 -13.14 -0.20
N LYS A 568 13.96 -13.03 -1.36
CA LYS A 568 12.72 -13.73 -1.65
C LYS A 568 12.89 -15.25 -1.57
N SER A 569 13.93 -15.78 -2.21
CA SER A 569 14.13 -17.22 -2.37
C SER A 569 14.66 -17.96 -1.13
N PHE A 570 15.28 -17.25 -0.17
CA PHE A 570 15.84 -17.87 1.05
C PHE A 570 15.33 -17.22 2.35
N GLY A 571 14.48 -16.20 2.27
CA GLY A 571 14.09 -15.42 3.44
C GLY A 571 15.25 -14.59 4.00
N GLY A 572 15.24 -14.39 5.32
CA GLY A 572 16.28 -13.66 6.04
C GLY A 572 15.86 -13.26 7.46
N MET A 573 16.75 -12.60 8.19
CA MET A 573 16.49 -12.16 9.57
C MET A 573 17.23 -10.84 9.86
N SER A 574 16.54 -9.88 10.47
CA SER A 574 17.15 -8.65 11.02
C SER A 574 17.03 -8.63 12.54
N ILE A 575 18.02 -8.03 13.22
CA ILE A 575 18.09 -7.90 14.68
C ILE A 575 18.60 -6.49 15.04
N SER A 576 18.05 -5.88 16.09
CA SER A 576 18.55 -4.61 16.64
C SER A 576 19.98 -4.73 17.20
N SER A 577 20.70 -3.61 17.25
CA SER A 577 22.07 -3.54 17.77
C SER A 577 22.23 -3.94 19.25
N ASP A 578 21.13 -3.96 20.03
CA ASP A 578 21.09 -4.45 21.42
C ASP A 578 20.49 -5.86 21.57
N GLY A 579 20.17 -6.54 20.46
CA GLY A 579 19.68 -7.92 20.43
C GLY A 579 18.24 -8.13 20.88
N LYS A 580 17.50 -7.05 21.18
CA LYS A 580 16.18 -7.09 21.85
C LYS A 580 14.97 -6.94 20.93
N ALA A 581 15.18 -6.64 19.65
CA ALA A 581 14.13 -6.60 18.64
C ALA A 581 14.59 -7.33 17.39
N LYS A 582 13.70 -8.14 16.80
CA LYS A 582 14.04 -9.07 15.74
C LYS A 582 12.86 -9.31 14.80
N ILE A 583 13.16 -9.58 13.53
CA ILE A 583 12.19 -10.05 12.55
C ILE A 583 12.78 -11.18 11.71
N GLU A 584 12.00 -12.22 11.45
CA GLU A 584 12.34 -13.39 10.63
C GLU A 584 11.37 -13.54 9.47
N PHE A 585 11.92 -13.66 8.26
CA PHE A 585 11.21 -13.94 7.03
C PHE A 585 11.56 -15.35 6.56
N GLU A 586 10.52 -16.16 6.35
CA GLU A 586 10.62 -17.38 5.56
C GLU A 586 10.74 -17.04 4.04
N PRO A 587 11.12 -18.00 3.18
CA PRO A 587 11.06 -17.83 1.73
C PRO A 587 9.66 -17.42 1.22
N GLU A 588 9.63 -16.67 0.10
CA GLU A 588 8.45 -16.14 -0.59
C GLU A 588 7.54 -15.21 0.25
N MET A 589 7.94 -14.82 1.47
CA MET A 589 7.17 -13.87 2.31
C MET A 589 7.22 -12.43 1.78
N ILE A 590 8.19 -12.09 0.92
CA ILE A 590 8.37 -10.79 0.26
C ILE A 590 8.29 -10.92 -1.26
N TYR A 591 7.88 -9.86 -1.94
CA TYR A 591 7.64 -9.89 -3.40
C TYR A 591 8.91 -9.84 -4.25
N LYS A 592 9.95 -9.21 -3.71
CA LYS A 592 11.29 -8.94 -4.25
C LYS A 592 12.27 -8.90 -3.08
N ASP A 593 13.58 -8.97 -3.32
CA ASP A 593 14.59 -8.83 -2.27
C ASP A 593 14.51 -7.42 -1.61
N ILE A 594 14.73 -7.33 -0.30
CA ILE A 594 14.70 -6.06 0.45
C ILE A 594 15.80 -5.97 1.50
N ASN A 595 16.19 -4.73 1.83
CA ASN A 595 17.03 -4.43 2.97
C ASN A 595 16.15 -4.10 4.18
N VAL A 596 16.45 -4.67 5.36
CA VAL A 596 15.70 -4.44 6.60
C VAL A 596 16.62 -4.05 7.75
N THR A 597 16.31 -2.93 8.38
CA THR A 597 17.01 -2.43 9.57
C THR A 597 16.07 -2.32 10.77
N ILE A 598 16.62 -2.42 11.98
CA ILE A 598 15.88 -2.26 13.23
C ILE A 598 16.68 -1.34 14.14
N HIS A 599 16.09 -0.24 14.59
CA HIS A 599 16.73 0.69 15.50
C HIS A 599 15.82 1.01 16.69
N ALA A 600 16.42 1.18 17.87
CA ALA A 600 15.71 1.64 19.04
C ALA A 600 15.39 3.14 18.90
N GLU A 601 14.15 3.49 19.20
CA GLU A 601 13.69 4.88 19.15
C GLU A 601 14.45 5.76 20.14
N LYS A 602 15.03 6.86 19.64
CA LYS A 602 15.66 7.90 20.47
C LYS A 602 14.60 8.76 21.19
N LYS A 603 13.38 8.80 20.66
CA LYS A 603 12.27 9.57 21.18
C LYS A 603 11.64 8.90 22.40
N LYS A 604 11.33 9.68 23.43
CA LYS A 604 10.52 9.21 24.56
C LYS A 604 9.06 9.05 24.13
N PHE A 605 8.48 7.89 24.42
CA PHE A 605 7.06 7.61 24.30
C PHE A 605 6.46 7.48 25.69
N GLU A 606 5.37 8.21 25.96
CA GLU A 606 4.64 8.17 27.23
C GLU A 606 3.20 7.70 26.98
N PRO A 607 2.99 6.42 26.63
CA PRO A 607 1.66 5.84 26.55
C PRO A 607 0.96 5.82 27.92
N LYS A 608 -0.37 5.74 27.91
CA LYS A 608 -1.20 5.60 29.12
C LYS A 608 -0.96 4.29 29.89
N HIS A 609 -0.38 3.31 29.21
CA HIS A 609 -0.12 1.96 29.68
C HIS A 609 1.39 1.73 29.72
N LYS A 610 1.83 0.80 30.56
CA LYS A 610 3.25 0.65 30.92
C LYS A 610 4.04 -0.01 29.78
N LEU A 611 5.13 0.62 29.36
CA LEU A 611 6.10 0.07 28.39
C LEU A 611 6.97 -1.01 29.06
N ALA A 612 7.09 -2.16 28.40
CA ALA A 612 7.93 -3.28 28.84
C ALA A 612 9.21 -3.37 27.99
N GLY A 613 10.08 -2.35 28.10
CA GLY A 613 11.32 -2.26 27.34
C GLY A 613 11.41 -0.96 26.53
N LYS A 614 11.99 -1.04 25.32
CA LYS A 614 12.09 0.08 24.37
C LYS A 614 11.03 -0.02 23.27
N VAL A 615 10.81 1.10 22.58
CA VAL A 615 10.15 1.17 21.29
C VAL A 615 11.22 1.01 20.19
N TYR A 616 10.88 0.33 19.08
CA TYR A 616 11.78 0.15 17.93
C TYR A 616 11.06 0.49 16.63
N SER A 617 11.73 1.21 15.72
CA SER A 617 11.30 1.21 14.31
C SER A 617 11.97 0.07 13.57
N PHE A 618 11.22 -0.51 12.64
CA PHE A 618 11.67 -1.46 11.65
C PHE A 618 11.47 -0.78 10.29
N GLU A 619 12.50 -0.70 9.46
CA GLU A 619 12.46 0.02 8.18
C GLU A 619 12.95 -0.86 7.02
N PRO A 620 12.43 -0.70 5.79
CA PRO A 620 11.45 0.31 5.36
C PRO A 620 9.99 -0.03 5.68
N SER A 621 9.31 0.88 6.36
CA SER A 621 7.86 0.85 6.65
C SER A 621 6.95 1.03 5.42
N THR A 622 7.53 1.36 4.26
CA THR A 622 6.85 1.59 2.98
C THR A 622 6.70 0.36 2.09
N VAL A 623 7.13 -0.84 2.53
CA VAL A 623 7.07 -2.07 1.71
C VAL A 623 6.02 -3.05 2.25
N PRO A 624 5.04 -3.49 1.42
CA PRO A 624 4.09 -4.53 1.79
C PRO A 624 4.67 -5.94 1.59
N PHE A 625 4.24 -6.90 2.40
CA PHE A 625 4.67 -8.30 2.31
C PHE A 625 3.65 -9.18 1.57
N ASN A 626 4.17 -10.19 0.86
CA ASN A 626 3.36 -11.24 0.26
C ASN A 626 2.76 -12.14 1.36
N GLY A 627 3.59 -12.57 2.29
CA GLY A 627 3.21 -13.42 3.41
C GLY A 627 2.87 -12.64 4.69
N ARG A 628 2.96 -13.36 5.79
CA ARG A 628 3.05 -12.81 7.14
C ARG A 628 4.43 -13.16 7.71
N THR A 629 5.06 -12.18 8.32
CA THR A 629 6.44 -12.26 8.80
C THR A 629 6.47 -12.22 10.32
N ARG A 630 7.33 -13.01 10.96
CA ARG A 630 7.41 -13.11 12.42
C ARG A 630 8.29 -12.01 13.00
N ILE A 631 7.70 -11.17 13.85
CA ILE A 631 8.40 -10.16 14.67
C ILE A 631 8.46 -10.65 16.12
N SER A 632 9.58 -10.42 16.80
CA SER A 632 9.79 -10.81 18.21
C SER A 632 10.50 -9.66 18.95
N LEU A 633 9.96 -9.26 20.12
CA LEU A 633 10.57 -8.28 21.02
C LEU A 633 10.89 -8.93 22.37
N SER A 634 12.04 -8.60 22.96
CA SER A 634 12.46 -9.08 24.28
C SER A 634 11.97 -8.19 25.41
N TYR A 635 11.37 -8.79 26.44
CA TYR A 635 10.93 -8.11 27.67
C TYR A 635 11.99 -8.19 28.79
N PRO A 636 12.00 -7.24 29.75
CA PRO A 636 12.97 -7.24 30.85
C PRO A 636 12.70 -8.35 31.89
N GLU A 637 13.74 -8.77 32.60
CA GLU A 637 13.66 -9.83 33.62
C GLU A 637 12.80 -9.46 34.83
N GLU A 638 12.88 -8.18 35.23
CA GLU A 638 12.10 -7.60 36.31
C GLU A 638 11.26 -6.43 35.79
N GLY A 639 10.21 -6.06 36.53
CA GLY A 639 9.45 -4.85 36.28
C GLY A 639 8.33 -4.98 35.25
N CYS A 640 7.93 -6.18 34.83
CA CYS A 640 6.67 -6.46 34.10
C CYS A 640 6.17 -7.88 34.38
N ASP A 641 4.86 -8.11 34.32
CA ASP A 641 4.27 -9.46 34.25
C ASP A 641 4.27 -9.94 32.78
N PRO A 642 5.03 -11.00 32.41
CA PRO A 642 5.08 -11.51 31.04
C PRO A 642 3.71 -11.95 30.49
N TYR A 643 2.81 -12.42 31.36
CA TYR A 643 1.47 -12.87 30.96
C TYR A 643 0.50 -11.70 30.72
N LYS A 644 0.94 -10.46 30.93
CA LYS A 644 0.21 -9.22 30.68
C LYS A 644 0.75 -8.44 29.48
N LEU A 645 1.79 -8.95 28.81
CA LEU A 645 2.39 -8.29 27.66
C LEU A 645 1.67 -8.63 26.35
N GLY A 646 1.36 -7.58 25.58
CA GLY A 646 1.06 -7.70 24.16
C GLY A 646 2.11 -6.99 23.31
N LEU A 647 2.23 -7.41 22.06
CA LEU A 647 2.94 -6.68 21.01
C LEU A 647 1.99 -5.65 20.38
N TYR A 648 2.42 -4.39 20.32
CA TYR A 648 1.65 -3.28 19.77
C TYR A 648 2.40 -2.54 18.69
N GLU A 649 1.65 -2.05 17.72
CA GLU A 649 2.08 -1.25 16.57
C GLU A 649 1.61 0.20 16.75
N LEU A 650 2.45 1.17 16.41
CA LEU A 650 2.08 2.58 16.44
C LEU A 650 1.34 2.97 15.14
N THR A 651 0.08 3.36 15.28
CA THR A 651 -0.73 3.86 14.15
C THR A 651 -0.35 5.29 13.77
N ARG A 652 -0.74 5.73 12.56
CA ARG A 652 -0.52 7.10 12.06
C ARG A 652 -1.26 8.15 12.91
N GLU A 653 -2.38 7.75 13.49
CA GLU A 653 -3.16 8.48 14.49
C GLU A 653 -2.46 8.57 15.87
N LYS A 654 -1.24 8.03 15.98
CA LYS A 654 -0.41 7.99 17.20
C LYS A 654 -1.06 7.23 18.36
N SER A 655 -1.83 6.19 18.02
CA SER A 655 -2.42 5.24 18.97
C SER A 655 -1.81 3.84 18.82
N TRP A 656 -1.79 3.05 19.89
CA TRP A 656 -1.23 1.70 19.87
C TRP A 656 -2.29 0.67 19.46
N ARG A 657 -2.01 -0.08 18.39
CA ARG A 657 -2.84 -1.18 17.86
C ARG A 657 -2.29 -2.52 18.33
N PHE A 658 -3.10 -3.34 18.97
CA PHE A 658 -2.73 -4.73 19.33
C PHE A 658 -2.41 -5.53 18.07
N VAL A 659 -1.25 -6.19 18.05
CA VAL A 659 -0.80 -7.10 16.99
C VAL A 659 -1.07 -8.56 17.41
N ASP A 660 -0.33 -9.02 18.42
CA ASP A 660 -0.36 -10.38 18.95
C ASP A 660 0.20 -10.43 20.39
N GLN A 661 0.23 -11.60 21.01
CA GLN A 661 0.76 -11.82 22.37
C GLN A 661 1.39 -13.21 22.55
N LYS A 662 2.01 -13.76 21.50
CA LYS A 662 2.59 -15.12 21.54
C LYS A 662 3.85 -15.12 22.42
N LEU A 663 3.68 -15.49 23.68
CA LEU A 663 4.71 -15.46 24.71
C LEU A 663 5.67 -16.67 24.63
N ASP A 664 6.97 -16.40 24.61
CA ASP A 664 8.04 -17.37 24.87
C ASP A 664 8.76 -16.96 26.17
N THR A 665 8.44 -17.68 27.26
CA THR A 665 9.03 -17.41 28.58
C THR A 665 10.45 -17.92 28.75
N LEU A 666 10.92 -18.83 27.88
CA LEU A 666 12.28 -19.38 27.94
C LEU A 666 13.30 -18.39 27.36
N ASN A 667 12.97 -17.77 26.23
CA ASN A 667 13.80 -16.76 25.57
C ASN A 667 13.44 -15.32 25.98
N ARG A 668 12.40 -15.14 26.80
CA ARG A 668 11.82 -13.85 27.21
C ARG A 668 11.38 -12.97 26.04
N LEU A 669 10.65 -13.56 25.12
CA LEU A 669 10.13 -12.89 23.92
C LEU A 669 8.60 -12.81 23.96
N VAL A 670 8.05 -11.74 23.38
CA VAL A 670 6.68 -11.74 22.84
C VAL A 670 6.79 -11.65 21.32
N GLU A 671 6.15 -12.59 20.63
CA GLU A 671 6.13 -12.68 19.17
C GLU A 671 4.76 -12.29 18.59
N GLY A 672 4.75 -11.95 17.30
CA GLY A 672 3.55 -11.74 16.50
C GLY A 672 3.80 -11.79 14.99
N GLU A 673 2.73 -11.71 14.21
CA GLU A 673 2.76 -11.74 12.75
C GLU A 673 2.40 -10.40 12.11
N VAL A 674 3.23 -9.90 11.18
CA VAL A 674 3.02 -8.61 10.48
C VAL A 674 3.05 -8.76 8.95
N ARG A 675 2.40 -7.84 8.23
CA ARG A 675 2.37 -7.76 6.75
C ARG A 675 3.17 -6.58 6.15
N HIS A 676 3.86 -5.82 7.00
CA HIS A 676 4.75 -4.72 6.65
C HIS A 676 5.58 -4.36 7.88
N LEU A 677 6.59 -3.50 7.71
CA LEU A 677 7.34 -2.92 8.82
C LEU A 677 6.67 -1.63 9.34
N SER A 678 6.95 -1.29 10.59
CA SER A 678 6.34 -0.18 11.34
C SER A 678 7.11 0.04 12.65
N VAL A 679 6.62 0.94 13.50
CA VAL A 679 7.14 1.16 14.86
C VAL A 679 6.39 0.25 15.85
N PHE A 680 7.11 -0.58 16.60
CA PHE A 680 6.55 -1.58 17.52
C PHE A 680 7.09 -1.45 18.95
N ALA A 681 6.26 -1.87 19.91
CA ALA A 681 6.58 -1.89 21.34
C ALA A 681 5.85 -3.00 22.09
N LEU A 682 6.34 -3.35 23.29
CA LEU A 682 5.60 -4.15 24.26
C LEU A 682 4.91 -3.26 25.29
N LEU A 683 3.62 -3.48 25.50
CA LEU A 683 2.83 -2.81 26.54
C LEU A 683 2.19 -3.84 27.48
N GLU A 684 2.15 -3.51 28.76
CA GLU A 684 1.63 -4.34 29.83
C GLU A 684 0.18 -3.92 30.17
N ASP A 685 -0.76 -4.83 29.98
CA ASP A 685 -2.19 -4.62 30.23
C ASP A 685 -2.64 -5.35 31.51
N THR A 686 -2.86 -4.58 32.58
CA THR A 686 -3.23 -5.08 33.92
C THR A 686 -4.65 -4.71 34.34
N LEU A 687 -5.45 -4.11 33.45
CA LEU A 687 -6.74 -3.50 33.80
C LEU A 687 -7.92 -4.32 33.28
N PRO A 688 -8.80 -4.88 34.14
CA PRO A 688 -9.89 -5.73 33.68
C PRO A 688 -10.97 -4.97 32.88
N PRO A 689 -11.59 -5.61 31.88
CA PRO A 689 -12.55 -4.97 30.98
C PRO A 689 -13.80 -4.48 31.73
N LYS A 690 -14.15 -3.22 31.53
CA LYS A 690 -15.17 -2.47 32.29
C LYS A 690 -16.58 -2.79 31.79
N VAL A 691 -17.26 -3.69 32.51
CA VAL A 691 -18.69 -4.03 32.30
C VAL A 691 -19.59 -3.01 33.00
N SER A 692 -20.44 -2.31 32.23
CA SER A 692 -21.25 -1.18 32.71
C SER A 692 -22.62 -1.08 32.02
N LYS A 693 -23.52 -0.22 32.54
CA LYS A 693 -24.87 0.02 31.97
C LYS A 693 -25.71 -1.26 31.72
N VAL A 694 -25.61 -2.25 32.62
CA VAL A 694 -26.38 -3.50 32.56
C VAL A 694 -27.88 -3.22 32.60
N SER A 695 -28.67 -3.76 31.66
CA SER A 695 -30.12 -3.49 31.56
C SER A 695 -30.94 -4.06 32.72
N ILE A 696 -30.38 -4.99 33.49
CA ILE A 696 -30.90 -5.49 34.75
C ILE A 696 -30.06 -4.94 35.91
N SER A 697 -30.68 -4.08 36.72
CA SER A 697 -30.16 -3.62 38.01
C SER A 697 -30.48 -4.64 39.11
N PRO A 698 -29.75 -4.63 40.25
CA PRO A 698 -30.09 -5.48 41.40
C PRO A 698 -31.56 -5.31 41.83
N GLY A 699 -32.22 -6.41 42.18
CA GLY A 699 -33.60 -6.44 42.67
C GLY A 699 -34.68 -6.09 41.64
N LYS A 700 -34.32 -5.83 40.37
CA LYS A 700 -35.27 -5.34 39.35
C LYS A 700 -36.40 -6.33 39.11
N ARG A 701 -37.65 -5.85 39.17
CA ARG A 701 -38.85 -6.62 38.81
C ARG A 701 -39.18 -6.42 37.33
N ILE A 702 -39.37 -7.50 36.58
CA ILE A 702 -39.71 -7.48 35.15
C ILE A 702 -40.89 -8.41 34.82
N LYS A 703 -41.73 -8.01 33.85
CA LYS A 703 -42.85 -8.84 33.34
C LYS A 703 -42.49 -9.63 32.07
N GLU A 704 -41.39 -9.25 31.41
CA GLU A 704 -40.85 -9.90 30.23
C GLU A 704 -40.16 -11.21 30.64
N ARG A 705 -40.66 -12.37 30.20
CA ARG A 705 -40.07 -13.69 30.52
C ARG A 705 -38.87 -14.05 29.63
N LYS A 706 -38.57 -13.23 28.61
CA LYS A 706 -37.36 -13.34 27.77
C LYS A 706 -36.64 -11.97 27.64
N PRO A 707 -36.13 -11.42 28.76
CA PRO A 707 -35.50 -10.11 28.77
C PRO A 707 -34.36 -10.02 27.76
N ARG A 708 -34.22 -8.86 27.10
CA ARG A 708 -32.96 -8.52 26.42
C ARG A 708 -31.97 -8.01 27.46
N ILE A 709 -30.98 -8.83 27.76
CA ILE A 709 -29.81 -8.39 28.50
C ILE A 709 -28.99 -7.53 27.56
N THR A 710 -28.58 -6.34 27.99
CA THR A 710 -27.62 -5.48 27.28
C THR A 710 -26.67 -4.87 28.30
N THR A 711 -25.39 -4.78 27.98
CA THR A 711 -24.37 -4.11 28.79
C THR A 711 -23.29 -3.54 27.88
N VAL A 712 -22.63 -2.47 28.33
CA VAL A 712 -21.46 -1.89 27.67
C VAL A 712 -20.21 -2.58 28.24
N VAL A 713 -19.38 -3.12 27.38
CA VAL A 713 -18.15 -3.86 27.69
C VAL A 713 -16.99 -3.16 27.00
N LYS A 714 -16.30 -2.31 27.76
CA LYS A 714 -15.14 -1.57 27.27
C LYS A 714 -13.85 -2.15 27.79
N ASP A 715 -12.87 -2.26 26.92
CA ASP A 715 -11.48 -2.47 27.29
C ASP A 715 -10.66 -1.21 26.95
N ASP A 716 -9.52 -1.02 27.60
CA ASP A 716 -8.65 0.15 27.45
C ASP A 716 -7.33 -0.13 26.69
N LEU A 717 -6.98 -1.39 26.37
CA LEU A 717 -5.77 -1.73 25.60
C LEU A 717 -5.87 -3.00 24.74
N SER A 718 -5.89 -4.21 25.34
CA SER A 718 -5.72 -5.48 24.60
C SER A 718 -6.98 -5.97 23.86
N ASP A 719 -8.15 -5.38 24.13
CA ASP A 719 -9.50 -5.72 23.65
C ASP A 719 -9.95 -7.16 23.95
N ILE A 720 -11.22 -7.46 23.71
CA ILE A 720 -11.78 -8.80 23.97
C ILE A 720 -11.32 -9.78 22.89
N GLY A 721 -10.73 -10.92 23.29
CA GLY A 721 -10.11 -11.89 22.39
C GLY A 721 -11.08 -12.59 21.45
N SER A 722 -11.96 -13.41 22.00
CA SER A 722 -12.83 -14.36 21.31
C SER A 722 -14.22 -14.48 21.94
N ASP A 723 -15.16 -15.16 21.28
CA ASP A 723 -16.49 -15.44 21.86
C ASP A 723 -16.47 -16.46 23.01
N GLU A 724 -15.29 -17.03 23.33
CA GLU A 724 -15.06 -17.87 24.51
C GLU A 724 -14.73 -17.01 25.75
N ASP A 725 -14.26 -15.78 25.56
CA ASP A 725 -13.90 -14.82 26.61
C ASP A 725 -15.11 -14.03 27.14
N ILE A 726 -16.33 -14.38 26.71
CA ILE A 726 -17.59 -13.82 27.22
C ILE A 726 -18.55 -14.92 27.66
N LEU A 727 -18.86 -14.93 28.95
CA LEU A 727 -19.88 -15.78 29.56
C LEU A 727 -21.08 -14.92 29.98
N VAL A 728 -22.29 -15.35 29.60
CA VAL A 728 -23.55 -14.74 30.05
C VAL A 728 -24.55 -15.85 30.39
N GLU A 729 -24.91 -15.97 31.66
CA GLU A 729 -25.80 -17.03 32.16
C GLU A 729 -26.93 -16.43 32.99
N ILE A 730 -28.09 -17.11 33.03
CA ILE A 730 -29.12 -16.89 34.05
C ILE A 730 -29.38 -18.22 34.74
N ASP A 731 -29.26 -18.24 36.06
CA ASP A 731 -29.41 -19.43 36.91
C ASP A 731 -28.47 -20.61 36.53
N GLY A 732 -27.31 -20.31 35.93
CA GLY A 732 -26.35 -21.29 35.38
C GLY A 732 -26.67 -21.78 33.96
N GLU A 733 -27.76 -21.33 33.36
CA GLU A 733 -28.10 -21.64 31.97
C GLU A 733 -27.48 -20.62 31.01
N TRP A 734 -26.64 -21.13 30.09
CA TRP A 734 -25.88 -20.33 29.14
C TRP A 734 -26.75 -19.69 28.06
N MET A 735 -26.61 -18.38 27.91
CA MET A 735 -27.24 -17.61 26.83
C MET A 735 -26.21 -17.26 25.77
N ILE A 736 -26.64 -17.26 24.50
CA ILE A 736 -25.80 -16.89 23.36
C ILE A 736 -25.40 -15.41 23.47
N PRO A 737 -24.10 -15.08 23.58
CA PRO A 737 -23.63 -13.70 23.69
C PRO A 737 -23.42 -13.07 22.30
N GLU A 738 -24.14 -11.99 22.01
CA GLU A 738 -23.88 -11.16 20.82
C GLU A 738 -23.13 -9.89 21.23
N TYR A 739 -21.83 -9.83 20.95
CA TYR A 739 -20.98 -8.65 21.19
C TYR A 739 -20.70 -7.88 19.88
N ASP A 740 -20.77 -6.56 19.99
CA ASP A 740 -20.44 -5.56 18.98
C ASP A 740 -19.14 -4.86 19.43
N PRO A 741 -17.99 -5.14 18.78
CA PRO A 741 -16.69 -4.63 19.22
C PRO A 741 -16.45 -3.16 18.83
N GLU A 742 -17.24 -2.58 17.91
CA GLU A 742 -17.12 -1.16 17.54
C GLU A 742 -17.92 -0.28 18.52
N LYS A 743 -19.14 -0.69 18.86
CA LYS A 743 -19.98 0.02 19.84
C LYS A 743 -19.65 -0.34 21.29
N LYS A 744 -18.85 -1.40 21.48
CA LYS A 744 -18.52 -1.97 22.80
C LYS A 744 -19.80 -2.39 23.56
N ILE A 745 -20.75 -3.03 22.88
CA ILE A 745 -22.04 -3.48 23.43
C ILE A 745 -22.14 -5.00 23.38
N LEU A 746 -22.41 -5.63 24.52
CA LEU A 746 -22.79 -7.04 24.64
C LEU A 746 -24.31 -7.14 24.85
N SER A 747 -24.97 -8.09 24.17
CA SER A 747 -26.37 -8.42 24.42
C SER A 747 -26.70 -9.91 24.32
N ALA A 748 -27.66 -10.37 25.13
CA ALA A 748 -28.09 -11.78 25.21
C ALA A 748 -29.60 -11.89 25.50
N ARG A 749 -30.18 -13.08 25.36
CA ARG A 749 -31.59 -13.39 25.68
C ARG A 749 -31.76 -14.85 26.14
N PRO A 750 -32.67 -15.14 27.08
CA PRO A 750 -33.04 -16.51 27.42
C PRO A 750 -33.64 -17.31 26.25
N ILE A 751 -33.13 -18.53 26.06
CA ILE A 751 -33.56 -19.46 25.01
C ILE A 751 -35.00 -19.96 25.27
N VAL A 752 -35.33 -20.22 26.53
CA VAL A 752 -36.68 -20.54 27.02
C VAL A 752 -37.24 -19.37 27.85
N PRO A 753 -38.56 -19.25 28.05
CA PRO A 753 -39.10 -18.25 28.97
C PRO A 753 -38.72 -18.62 30.41
N LEU A 754 -38.10 -17.68 31.14
CA LEU A 754 -37.79 -17.81 32.56
C LEU A 754 -39.05 -18.14 33.37
N THR A 755 -38.93 -18.77 34.53
CA THR A 755 -40.05 -19.03 35.47
C THR A 755 -40.58 -17.72 36.08
N LEU A 756 -41.47 -17.81 37.08
CA LEU A 756 -41.79 -16.67 37.93
C LEU A 756 -41.02 -16.84 39.24
N GLY A 757 -40.48 -15.75 39.79
CA GLY A 757 -39.68 -15.76 41.02
C GLY A 757 -38.36 -15.02 40.88
N LYS A 758 -37.38 -15.43 41.68
CA LYS A 758 -36.02 -14.88 41.74
C LYS A 758 -35.13 -15.57 40.70
N HIS A 759 -34.27 -14.78 40.07
CA HIS A 759 -33.28 -15.22 39.08
C HIS A 759 -31.92 -14.54 39.34
N LEU A 760 -30.83 -15.20 38.99
CA LEU A 760 -29.47 -14.69 39.07
C LEU A 760 -28.87 -14.54 37.67
N LEU A 761 -28.64 -13.30 37.23
CA LEU A 761 -27.87 -12.99 36.02
C LEU A 761 -26.37 -12.92 36.35
N THR A 762 -25.57 -13.71 35.65
CA THR A 762 -24.11 -13.67 35.69
C THR A 762 -23.58 -13.15 34.35
N ILE A 763 -22.65 -12.19 34.38
CA ILE A 763 -21.88 -11.75 33.21
C ILE A 763 -20.40 -11.76 33.60
N GLN A 764 -19.58 -12.44 32.81
CA GLN A 764 -18.13 -12.52 32.99
C GLN A 764 -17.47 -12.25 31.64
N VAL A 765 -16.50 -11.33 31.63
CA VAL A 765 -15.78 -10.90 30.43
C VAL A 765 -14.30 -10.85 30.76
N LYS A 766 -13.49 -11.43 29.86
CA LYS A 766 -12.04 -11.46 29.92
C LYS A 766 -11.44 -10.74 28.71
N ASP A 767 -10.36 -9.99 28.90
CA ASP A 767 -9.59 -9.38 27.80
C ASP A 767 -8.56 -10.37 27.21
N ARG A 768 -7.77 -9.95 26.22
CA ARG A 768 -6.70 -10.81 25.68
C ARG A 768 -5.56 -11.05 26.68
N ALA A 769 -5.17 -10.05 27.47
CA ALA A 769 -4.18 -10.19 28.55
C ALA A 769 -4.66 -11.04 29.75
N GLY A 770 -5.90 -11.54 29.69
CA GLY A 770 -6.51 -12.41 30.68
C GLY A 770 -6.89 -11.72 31.98
N ASN A 771 -7.06 -10.40 32.02
CA ASN A 771 -7.75 -9.74 33.12
C ASN A 771 -9.26 -9.95 32.96
N GLU A 772 -9.99 -10.07 34.08
CA GLU A 772 -11.39 -10.47 34.07
C GLU A 772 -12.27 -9.55 34.94
N THR A 773 -13.45 -9.21 34.42
CA THR A 773 -14.56 -8.68 35.23
C THR A 773 -15.70 -9.68 35.25
N LYS A 774 -16.02 -10.19 36.44
CA LYS A 774 -17.27 -10.90 36.73
C LYS A 774 -18.24 -10.00 37.50
N ILE A 775 -19.50 -10.00 37.09
CA ILE A 775 -20.60 -9.33 37.81
C ILE A 775 -21.81 -10.26 37.95
N GLU A 776 -22.50 -10.11 39.08
CA GLU A 776 -23.70 -10.87 39.42
C GLU A 776 -24.85 -9.93 39.79
N ARG A 777 -26.07 -10.27 39.34
CA ARG A 777 -27.27 -9.43 39.46
C ARG A 777 -28.50 -10.28 39.72
N GLU A 778 -28.95 -10.30 40.97
CA GLU A 778 -30.27 -10.85 41.31
C GLU A 778 -31.39 -9.97 40.75
N PHE A 779 -32.42 -10.58 40.20
CA PHE A 779 -33.63 -9.91 39.71
C PHE A 779 -34.85 -10.81 39.85
N PHE A 780 -36.04 -10.28 39.56
CA PHE A 780 -37.31 -11.01 39.69
C PHE A 780 -38.14 -10.95 38.42
N VAL A 781 -38.60 -12.11 37.96
CA VAL A 781 -39.63 -12.23 36.92
C VAL A 781 -40.98 -12.36 37.62
N ILE A 782 -41.85 -11.38 37.39
CA ILE A 782 -43.17 -11.28 38.03
C ILE A 782 -44.29 -11.59 37.03
N GLY A 783 -45.47 -11.95 37.56
CA GLY A 783 -46.70 -12.09 36.79
C GLY A 783 -47.11 -10.80 36.08
N LYS A 784 -48.11 -10.93 35.20
CA LYS A 784 -48.69 -9.80 34.45
C LYS A 784 -49.40 -8.82 35.37
#